data_AF-A0A7J0ACC3-F1
#
_entry.id   AF-A0A7J0ACC3-F1
#
_cell.length_a   1.000
_cell.length_b   1.000
_cell.length_c   1.000
_cell.angle_alpha   90.00
_cell.angle_beta   90.00
_cell.angle_gamma   90.00
#
_symmetry.space_group_name_H-M   'P 1'
#
loop_
_entity.id
_entity.type
_entity.pdbx_description
1 polymer ?
#
loop_
_entity_poly.entity_id
_entity_poly.type
_entity_poly.pdbx_seq_one_letter_code
_entity_poly.pdbx_strand_id
1 'polypeptide(L)'
;MDKNTLVGILLMGAVIFGFMYLNRPSEEQLEAQRQEQLQREADAQARRDAEAADAMRIQTLTDADLTTLRNAVKLYGKADNSGSGAVYSFRSDAIDLRVVNDSVLEGSVMTAGGAIDINNLISGKFADGTEPRHAAAASRTLRDAISDLARYKNFATHLSGTEETVTLENEVLALELSTKGGQISGVRLKQYDCYLNHDTTNVVLWNGDTNEYFFTLRSDSQKFDTSDFYFTAEAESDTTMLMKLDLGADAWWGIRYTLAQGDDYLVKMDVVQHGMADAGIIPSGVSTMEFTWHQKMLRNEEGRVFEERNSAIYYKESGDGVDDLNAMDDDKKEITNPLKWIAFKNQFFSSVLIADKSFNAGTKVTQLDLKSDPVYLKDMTAKSQVNYSVARDSIASFNFYLGPNLYPALSAIDRVSPDEDLELTRLIPLGWSLFRWINTLIVIPVFTFLGHYIANYGIIIFLLTIFIKIILFPFTYKSFKSQAKMRVLAPEIKEINEKYPGQENAMTRQQKTMELYNRAGANPMSGCLPLLLQMPILIAMFQFFPSCIELRGESFLWAHDLSAPDAIISWDADIPLISWAFDNHLSLFCLLMTATNIIYTRINMQSQPGGNSMPGMKLMSYGMPLIFFFWFNNYASGLSYYYFLSLLITIIQTWAIRKWAVDDKKVRAEMLANARKPRKKSGFMARLEEAQRQQQAMMRQQQNQKGKKR
;
A
#
# COMPACT_ATOMS: atom_id res chain seq x y z
N MET A 1 15.94 17.77 42.51
CA MET A 1 15.85 18.82 41.46
C MET A 1 16.74 19.97 41.88
N ASP A 2 17.66 20.40 41.02
CA ASP A 2 18.64 21.43 41.37
C ASP A 2 17.97 22.82 41.42
N LYS A 3 18.47 23.74 42.27
CA LYS A 3 17.85 25.07 42.49
C LYS A 3 17.74 25.88 41.19
N ASN A 4 18.67 25.66 40.26
CA ASN A 4 18.68 26.30 38.95
C ASN A 4 17.55 25.79 38.02
N THR A 5 17.12 24.53 38.16
CA THR A 5 15.99 23.97 37.41
C THR A 5 14.65 24.51 37.91
N LEU A 6 14.53 24.74 39.21
CA LEU A 6 13.30 25.25 39.84
C LEU A 6 13.09 26.74 39.52
N VAL A 7 14.17 27.53 39.48
CA VAL A 7 14.15 28.92 39.00
C VAL A 7 13.85 28.99 37.50
N GLY A 8 14.38 28.04 36.71
CA GLY A 8 14.07 27.93 35.28
C GLY A 8 12.59 27.67 34.99
N ILE A 9 11.95 26.78 35.76
CA ILE A 9 10.51 26.48 35.63
C ILE A 9 9.64 27.66 36.09
N LEU A 10 10.03 28.37 37.15
CA LEU A 10 9.31 29.57 37.59
C LEU A 10 9.40 30.72 36.56
N LEU A 11 10.55 30.91 35.93
CA LEU A 11 10.72 31.91 34.86
C LEU A 11 9.94 31.52 33.59
N MET A 12 9.92 30.23 33.24
CA MET A 12 9.11 29.74 32.11
C MET A 12 7.61 29.92 32.38
N GLY A 13 7.16 29.63 33.61
CA GLY A 13 5.78 29.87 34.04
C GLY A 13 5.41 31.35 34.00
N ALA A 14 6.29 32.24 34.43
CA ALA A 14 6.06 33.69 34.39
C ALA A 14 5.98 34.24 32.95
N VAL A 15 6.78 33.71 32.02
CA VAL A 15 6.74 34.09 30.60
C VAL A 15 5.45 33.59 29.95
N ILE A 16 5.03 32.35 30.22
CA ILE A 16 3.78 31.80 29.68
C ILE A 16 2.58 32.58 30.22
N PHE A 17 2.55 32.87 31.52
CA PHE A 17 1.45 33.64 32.12
C PHE A 17 1.44 35.10 31.66
N GLY A 18 2.61 35.71 31.47
CA GLY A 18 2.74 37.05 30.89
C GLY A 18 2.27 37.10 29.44
N PHE A 19 2.64 36.11 28.62
CA PHE A 19 2.18 35.99 27.23
C PHE A 19 0.66 35.74 27.15
N MET A 20 0.12 34.91 28.04
CA MET A 20 -1.32 34.61 28.10
C MET A 20 -2.15 35.80 28.62
N TYR A 21 -1.56 36.67 29.45
CA TYR A 21 -2.20 37.91 29.89
C TYR A 21 -2.13 39.01 28.83
N LEU A 22 -1.01 39.12 28.10
CA LEU A 22 -0.82 40.10 27.01
C LEU A 22 -1.63 39.75 25.74
N ASN A 23 -1.94 38.47 25.51
CA ASN A 23 -2.72 38.00 24.36
C ASN A 23 -4.18 37.66 24.68
N ARG A 24 -4.76 38.22 25.76
CA ARG A 24 -6.22 38.14 25.93
C ARG A 24 -6.88 39.00 24.84
N PRO A 25 -7.84 38.46 24.07
CA PRO A 25 -8.57 39.25 23.10
C PRO A 25 -9.24 40.45 23.80
N SER A 26 -9.09 41.64 23.24
CA SER A 26 -9.72 42.86 23.80
C SER A 26 -11.24 42.76 23.75
N GLU A 27 -11.96 43.49 24.61
CA GLU A 27 -13.44 43.45 24.65
C GLU A 27 -14.06 43.75 23.26
N GLU A 28 -13.48 44.67 22.48
CA GLU A 28 -13.89 44.94 21.09
C GLU A 28 -13.71 43.73 20.14
N GLN A 29 -12.66 42.93 20.30
CA GLN A 29 -12.44 41.73 19.48
C GLN A 29 -13.41 40.61 19.85
N LEU A 30 -13.76 40.51 21.13
CA LEU A 30 -14.74 39.55 21.62
C LEU A 30 -16.16 39.91 21.15
N GLU A 31 -16.49 41.21 21.15
CA GLU A 31 -17.75 41.72 20.61
C GLU A 31 -17.82 41.58 19.09
N ALA A 32 -16.73 41.83 18.37
CA ALA A 32 -16.65 41.59 16.92
C ALA A 32 -16.84 40.10 16.57
N GLN A 33 -16.21 39.18 17.31
CA GLN A 33 -16.45 37.73 17.14
C GLN A 33 -17.88 37.33 17.47
N ARG A 34 -18.48 37.92 18.50
CA ARG A 34 -19.88 37.65 18.88
C ARG A 34 -20.84 38.21 17.83
N GLN A 35 -20.57 39.39 17.26
CA GLN A 35 -21.32 39.95 16.15
C GLN A 35 -21.16 39.11 14.87
N GLU A 36 -19.95 38.61 14.57
CA GLU A 36 -19.71 37.75 13.42
C GLU A 36 -20.42 36.39 13.59
N GLN A 37 -20.42 35.81 14.79
CA GLN A 37 -21.20 34.61 15.11
C GLN A 37 -22.70 34.86 14.95
N LEU A 38 -23.22 35.96 15.52
CA LEU A 38 -24.63 36.34 15.38
C LEU A 38 -25.00 36.59 13.91
N GLN A 39 -24.09 37.15 13.12
CA GLN A 39 -24.29 37.38 11.69
C GLN A 39 -24.26 36.06 10.92
N ARG A 40 -23.36 35.13 11.25
CA ARG A 40 -23.35 33.77 10.66
C ARG A 40 -24.59 32.97 11.03
N GLU A 41 -25.07 33.09 12.27
CA GLU A 41 -26.31 32.47 12.72
C GLU A 41 -27.52 33.10 12.02
N ALA A 42 -27.56 34.43 11.89
CA ALA A 42 -28.60 35.13 11.15
C ALA A 42 -28.58 34.80 9.66
N ASP A 43 -27.40 34.68 9.04
CA ASP A 43 -27.24 34.28 7.64
C ASP A 43 -27.62 32.80 7.45
N ALA A 44 -27.29 31.92 8.40
CA ALA A 44 -27.71 30.52 8.37
C ALA A 44 -29.23 30.38 8.57
N GLN A 45 -29.82 31.18 9.45
CA GLN A 45 -31.26 31.26 9.65
C GLN A 45 -31.97 31.81 8.41
N ALA A 46 -31.46 32.89 7.82
CA ALA A 46 -31.99 33.47 6.58
C ALA A 46 -31.85 32.51 5.39
N ARG A 47 -30.78 31.72 5.32
CA ARG A 47 -30.65 30.63 4.34
C ARG A 47 -31.66 29.52 4.58
N ARG A 48 -31.85 29.07 5.83
CA ARG A 48 -32.88 28.07 6.18
C ARG A 48 -34.29 28.57 5.89
N ASP A 49 -34.57 29.84 6.17
CA ASP A 49 -35.86 30.48 5.89
C ASP A 49 -36.06 30.68 4.39
N ALA A 50 -35.01 31.02 3.64
CA ALA A 50 -35.04 31.10 2.18
C ALA A 50 -35.21 29.71 1.52
N GLU A 51 -34.54 28.68 2.02
CA GLU A 51 -34.71 27.28 1.60
C GLU A 51 -36.11 26.78 1.92
N ALA A 52 -36.66 27.10 3.10
CA ALA A 52 -38.03 26.77 3.48
C ALA A 52 -39.06 27.52 2.64
N ALA A 53 -38.81 28.79 2.30
CA ALA A 53 -39.66 29.60 1.43
C ALA A 53 -39.63 29.09 -0.02
N ASP A 54 -38.44 28.72 -0.52
CA ASP A 54 -38.30 28.12 -1.85
C ASP A 54 -38.96 26.73 -1.89
N ALA A 55 -38.87 25.94 -0.81
CA ALA A 55 -39.54 24.65 -0.67
C ALA A 55 -41.08 24.74 -0.64
N MET A 56 -41.64 25.93 -0.37
CA MET A 56 -43.07 26.19 -0.43
C MET A 56 -43.51 26.83 -1.76
N ARG A 57 -42.58 27.19 -2.64
CA ARG A 57 -42.89 27.92 -3.88
C ARG A 57 -43.26 26.96 -5.00
N ILE A 58 -44.55 26.89 -5.31
CA ILE A 58 -45.06 26.16 -6.47
C ILE A 58 -44.70 26.95 -7.74
N GLN A 59 -43.78 26.43 -8.54
CA GLN A 59 -43.43 27.01 -9.83
C GLN A 59 -44.24 26.30 -10.93
N THR A 60 -45.08 27.06 -11.64
CA THR A 60 -45.90 26.54 -12.74
C THR A 60 -45.03 26.11 -13.92
N LEU A 61 -45.30 24.95 -14.52
CA LEU A 61 -44.63 24.51 -15.74
C LEU A 61 -44.95 25.45 -16.90
N THR A 62 -43.95 25.74 -17.73
CA THR A 62 -44.14 26.52 -18.95
C THR A 62 -44.63 25.64 -20.10
N ASP A 63 -45.23 26.24 -21.14
CA ASP A 63 -45.65 25.49 -22.34
C ASP A 63 -44.48 24.77 -23.04
N ALA A 64 -43.27 25.31 -22.90
CA ALA A 64 -42.04 24.68 -23.39
C ALA A 64 -41.72 23.39 -22.61
N ASP A 65 -41.90 23.40 -21.29
CA ASP A 65 -41.69 22.22 -20.44
C ASP A 65 -42.70 21.12 -20.78
N LEU A 66 -43.97 21.49 -21.01
CA LEU A 66 -45.04 20.54 -21.39
C LEU A 66 -44.86 19.95 -22.78
N THR A 67 -44.26 20.71 -23.70
CA THR A 67 -43.91 20.22 -25.03
C THR A 67 -42.73 19.26 -24.95
N THR A 68 -41.72 19.59 -24.14
CA THR A 68 -40.55 18.75 -23.89
C THR A 68 -40.95 17.43 -23.24
N LEU A 69 -41.80 17.47 -22.22
CA LEU A 69 -42.29 16.29 -21.52
C LEU A 69 -43.12 15.38 -22.45
N ARG A 70 -44.04 15.93 -23.26
CA ARG A 70 -44.80 15.13 -24.23
C ARG A 70 -43.89 14.45 -25.25
N ASN A 71 -42.89 15.16 -25.77
CA ASN A 71 -41.93 14.59 -26.71
C ASN A 71 -41.05 13.52 -26.03
N ALA A 72 -40.61 13.76 -24.80
CA ALA A 72 -39.83 12.80 -24.03
C ALA A 72 -40.62 11.50 -23.75
N VAL A 73 -41.88 11.60 -23.31
CA VAL A 73 -42.73 10.41 -23.06
C VAL A 73 -43.01 9.65 -24.36
N LYS A 74 -43.18 10.34 -25.49
CA LYS A 74 -43.35 9.68 -26.80
C LYS A 74 -42.08 8.97 -27.28
N LEU A 75 -40.93 9.59 -27.07
CA LEU A 75 -39.66 9.10 -27.59
C LEU A 75 -39.07 7.98 -26.72
N TYR A 76 -39.31 8.03 -25.41
CA TYR A 76 -38.70 7.13 -24.42
C TYR A 76 -39.70 6.25 -23.66
N GLY A 77 -41.01 6.45 -23.83
CA GLY A 77 -42.04 5.63 -23.21
C GLY A 77 -42.33 4.34 -23.99
N LYS A 78 -42.91 3.35 -23.32
CA LYS A 78 -43.42 2.12 -23.95
C LYS A 78 -44.68 2.44 -24.74
N ALA A 79 -44.68 2.10 -26.02
CA ALA A 79 -45.85 2.19 -26.88
C ALA A 79 -46.82 1.03 -26.58
N ASP A 80 -48.06 1.36 -26.22
CA ASP A 80 -49.16 0.41 -26.08
C ASP A 80 -50.11 0.58 -27.28
N ASN A 81 -50.13 -0.43 -28.15
CA ASN A 81 -50.93 -0.45 -29.37
C ASN A 81 -52.22 -1.28 -29.23
N SER A 82 -52.67 -1.55 -28.00
CA SER A 82 -53.84 -2.42 -27.73
C SER A 82 -55.21 -1.74 -27.93
N GLY A 83 -55.27 -0.45 -28.28
CA GLY A 83 -56.51 0.32 -28.46
C GLY A 83 -56.54 1.27 -29.67
N SER A 84 -57.66 2.00 -29.83
CA SER A 84 -57.85 3.00 -30.89
C SER A 84 -57.13 4.31 -30.55
N GLY A 85 -55.81 4.35 -30.74
CA GLY A 85 -54.98 5.54 -30.55
C GLY A 85 -53.57 5.17 -30.10
N ALA A 86 -52.56 5.94 -30.52
CA ALA A 86 -51.19 5.75 -30.04
C ALA A 86 -51.10 6.21 -28.58
N VAL A 87 -50.79 5.27 -27.67
CA VAL A 87 -50.58 5.54 -26.25
C VAL A 87 -49.12 5.25 -25.92
N TYR A 88 -48.43 6.25 -25.39
CA TYR A 88 -47.05 6.11 -24.90
C TYR A 88 -47.05 6.26 -23.39
N SER A 89 -46.51 5.28 -22.68
CA SER A 89 -46.45 5.27 -21.21
C SER A 89 -45.02 5.31 -20.70
N PHE A 90 -44.72 6.22 -19.79
CA PHE A 90 -43.45 6.33 -19.09
C PHE A 90 -43.72 6.20 -17.59
N ARG A 91 -43.17 5.17 -16.96
CA ARG A 91 -43.35 4.91 -15.54
C ARG A 91 -41.99 4.73 -14.86
N SER A 92 -41.77 5.47 -13.79
CA SER A 92 -40.69 5.33 -12.81
C SER A 92 -41.27 5.33 -11.39
N ASP A 93 -40.44 5.14 -10.37
CA ASP A 93 -40.87 5.11 -8.97
C ASP A 93 -41.55 6.41 -8.51
N ALA A 94 -41.13 7.54 -9.09
CA ALA A 94 -41.64 8.86 -8.73
C ALA A 94 -42.74 9.37 -9.67
N ILE A 95 -42.88 8.81 -10.88
CA ILE A 95 -43.67 9.43 -11.96
C ILE A 95 -44.35 8.35 -12.82
N ASP A 96 -45.65 8.49 -13.04
CA ASP A 96 -46.41 7.71 -14.02
C ASP A 96 -47.06 8.66 -15.02
N LEU A 97 -46.60 8.66 -16.27
CA LEU A 97 -47.05 9.55 -17.33
C LEU A 97 -47.50 8.78 -18.55
N ARG A 98 -48.54 9.29 -19.19
CA ARG A 98 -49.10 8.75 -20.42
C ARG A 98 -49.38 9.88 -21.39
N VAL A 99 -49.01 9.68 -22.64
CA VAL A 99 -49.42 10.54 -23.74
C VAL A 99 -50.42 9.78 -24.60
N VAL A 100 -51.65 10.28 -24.68
CA VAL A 100 -52.76 9.72 -25.43
C VAL A 100 -53.05 10.60 -26.65
N ASN A 101 -53.22 9.98 -27.82
CA ASN A 101 -53.57 10.66 -29.08
C ASN A 101 -52.64 11.85 -29.38
N ASP A 102 -51.35 11.66 -29.18
CA ASP A 102 -50.28 12.61 -29.47
C ASP A 102 -50.32 13.98 -28.77
N SER A 103 -51.28 14.22 -27.88
CA SER A 103 -51.57 15.58 -27.40
C SER A 103 -51.95 15.66 -25.94
N VAL A 104 -52.65 14.65 -25.42
CA VAL A 104 -53.16 14.64 -24.05
C VAL A 104 -52.13 13.97 -23.15
N LEU A 105 -51.66 14.70 -22.14
CA LEU A 105 -50.74 14.20 -21.13
C LEU A 105 -51.53 13.90 -19.86
N GLU A 106 -51.53 12.65 -19.44
CA GLU A 106 -52.21 12.16 -18.25
C GLU A 106 -51.20 11.48 -17.32
N GLY A 107 -51.49 11.43 -16.03
CA GLY A 107 -50.58 10.78 -15.10
C GLY A 107 -50.56 11.39 -13.71
N SER A 108 -49.65 10.89 -12.88
CA SER A 108 -49.46 11.33 -11.51
C SER A 108 -48.00 11.32 -11.11
N VAL A 109 -47.63 12.25 -10.23
CA VAL A 109 -46.33 12.31 -9.56
C VAL A 109 -46.51 11.81 -8.14
N MET A 110 -45.72 10.83 -7.75
CA MET A 110 -45.73 10.24 -6.40
C MET A 110 -44.85 11.07 -5.47
N THR A 111 -45.41 11.50 -4.34
CA THR A 111 -44.66 12.17 -3.27
C THR A 111 -44.92 11.48 -1.93
N ALA A 112 -44.15 11.83 -0.90
CA ALA A 112 -44.39 11.35 0.46
C ALA A 112 -45.81 11.66 1.00
N GLY A 113 -46.50 12.64 0.42
CA GLY A 113 -47.89 13.01 0.75
C GLY A 113 -48.95 12.34 -0.13
N GLY A 114 -48.57 11.40 -1.01
CA GLY A 114 -49.46 10.72 -1.95
C GLY A 114 -49.29 11.14 -3.40
N ALA A 115 -50.11 10.56 -4.29
CA ALA A 115 -50.11 10.80 -5.72
C ALA A 115 -50.79 12.14 -6.06
N ILE A 116 -50.10 13.02 -6.78
CA ILE A 116 -50.65 14.29 -7.29
C ILE A 116 -50.83 14.17 -8.80
N ASP A 117 -52.06 14.40 -9.27
CA ASP A 117 -52.40 14.40 -10.70
C ASP A 117 -51.61 15.49 -11.45
N ILE A 118 -51.07 15.14 -12.61
CA ILE A 118 -50.29 16.08 -13.41
C ILE A 118 -51.12 17.28 -13.89
N ASN A 119 -52.42 17.10 -14.15
CA ASN A 119 -53.31 18.19 -14.53
C ASN A 119 -53.44 19.25 -13.44
N ASN A 120 -53.32 18.85 -12.17
CA ASN A 120 -53.31 19.78 -11.03
C ASN A 120 -51.99 20.56 -10.97
N LEU A 121 -50.87 19.93 -11.30
CA LEU A 121 -49.55 20.57 -11.39
C LEU A 121 -49.45 21.54 -12.58
N ILE A 122 -50.06 21.20 -13.70
CA ILE A 122 -50.12 22.03 -14.92
C ILE A 122 -51.02 23.25 -14.70
N SER A 123 -52.22 23.03 -14.16
CA SER A 123 -53.20 24.08 -13.97
C SER A 123 -52.95 24.95 -12.72
N GLY A 124 -52.05 24.51 -11.83
CA GLY A 124 -51.82 25.14 -10.53
C GLY A 124 -53.03 25.05 -9.60
N LYS A 125 -54.01 24.18 -9.89
CA LYS A 125 -55.23 23.99 -9.10
C LYS A 125 -55.14 22.66 -8.37
N PHE A 126 -55.02 22.72 -7.05
CA PHE A 126 -54.93 21.54 -6.19
C PHE A 126 -56.27 21.29 -5.49
N ALA A 127 -56.55 20.03 -5.17
CA ALA A 127 -57.76 19.65 -4.44
C ALA A 127 -57.75 20.20 -3.00
N ASP A 128 -58.93 20.43 -2.42
CA ASP A 128 -59.06 20.88 -1.03
C ASP A 128 -58.38 19.87 -0.08
N GLY A 129 -57.29 20.29 0.56
CA GLY A 129 -56.51 19.47 1.50
C GLY A 129 -55.06 19.14 1.08
N THR A 130 -54.62 19.51 -0.12
CA THR A 130 -53.20 19.35 -0.51
C THR A 130 -52.34 20.44 0.14
N GLU A 131 -51.40 20.08 1.02
CA GLU A 131 -50.48 21.06 1.59
C GLU A 131 -49.56 21.67 0.50
N PRO A 132 -49.29 22.99 0.52
CA PRO A 132 -48.44 23.65 -0.49
C PRO A 132 -47.03 23.05 -0.64
N ARG A 133 -46.49 22.46 0.44
CA ARG A 133 -45.19 21.75 0.43
C ARG A 133 -45.22 20.50 -0.44
N HIS A 134 -46.32 19.75 -0.44
CA HIS A 134 -46.45 18.54 -1.26
C HIS A 134 -46.62 18.88 -2.74
N ALA A 135 -47.39 19.93 -3.05
CA ALA A 135 -47.51 20.45 -4.41
C ALA A 135 -46.18 20.97 -4.95
N ALA A 136 -45.42 21.74 -4.16
CA ALA A 136 -44.10 22.24 -4.54
C ALA A 136 -43.08 21.10 -4.72
N ALA A 137 -43.10 20.08 -3.85
CA ALA A 137 -42.27 18.89 -4.00
C ALA A 137 -42.59 18.14 -5.30
N ALA A 138 -43.87 17.89 -5.61
CA ALA A 138 -44.27 17.25 -6.87
C ALA A 138 -43.86 18.07 -8.11
N SER A 139 -44.00 19.40 -8.08
CA SER A 139 -43.54 20.26 -9.17
C SER A 139 -42.02 20.20 -9.39
N ARG A 140 -41.24 20.10 -8.31
CA ARG A 140 -39.77 19.91 -8.40
C ARG A 140 -39.42 18.55 -8.96
N THR A 141 -39.98 17.47 -8.40
CA THR A 141 -39.77 16.10 -8.90
C THR A 141 -40.11 15.96 -10.38
N LEU A 142 -41.20 16.58 -10.84
CA LEU A 142 -41.57 16.58 -12.25
C LEU A 142 -40.55 17.35 -13.13
N ARG A 143 -40.05 18.50 -12.65
CA ARG A 143 -39.02 19.27 -13.37
C ARG A 143 -37.69 18.54 -13.42
N ASP A 144 -37.27 17.96 -12.30
CA ASP A 144 -36.03 17.19 -12.20
C ASP A 144 -36.09 16.02 -13.18
N ALA A 145 -37.22 15.31 -13.24
CA ALA A 145 -37.43 14.26 -14.24
C ALA A 145 -37.46 14.77 -15.69
N ILE A 146 -37.99 15.96 -15.99
CA ILE A 146 -37.90 16.57 -17.33
C ILE A 146 -36.44 16.85 -17.69
N SER A 147 -35.68 17.43 -16.75
CA SER A 147 -34.25 17.70 -16.92
C SER A 147 -33.47 16.40 -17.13
N ASP A 148 -33.78 15.36 -16.35
CA ASP A 148 -33.14 14.06 -16.42
C ASP A 148 -33.48 13.31 -17.72
N LEU A 149 -34.74 13.37 -18.18
CA LEU A 149 -35.15 12.83 -19.49
C LEU A 149 -34.44 13.55 -20.64
N ALA A 150 -34.31 14.87 -20.57
CA ALA A 150 -33.59 15.66 -21.56
C ALA A 150 -32.08 15.39 -21.54
N ARG A 151 -31.53 15.09 -20.35
CA ARG A 151 -30.11 14.80 -20.13
C ARG A 151 -29.76 13.36 -20.48
N TYR A 152 -30.26 12.42 -19.70
CA TYR A 152 -29.92 11.00 -19.73
C TYR A 152 -30.69 10.20 -20.79
N LYS A 153 -31.72 10.75 -21.44
CA LYS A 153 -32.46 10.10 -22.55
C LYS A 153 -32.89 8.67 -22.17
N ASN A 154 -32.50 7.66 -22.95
CA ASN A 154 -32.79 6.24 -22.70
C ASN A 154 -32.22 5.70 -21.39
N PHE A 155 -31.26 6.39 -20.76
CA PHE A 155 -30.73 6.02 -19.45
C PHE A 155 -31.58 6.58 -18.29
N ALA A 156 -32.50 7.53 -18.55
CA ALA A 156 -33.24 8.21 -17.50
C ALA A 156 -34.13 7.27 -16.68
N THR A 157 -34.62 6.17 -17.26
CA THR A 157 -35.40 5.15 -16.55
C THR A 157 -34.61 4.41 -15.48
N HIS A 158 -33.28 4.46 -15.54
CA HIS A 158 -32.38 3.78 -14.61
C HIS A 158 -31.75 4.72 -13.57
N LEU A 159 -32.14 5.99 -13.51
CA LEU A 159 -31.64 6.93 -12.49
C LEU A 159 -32.28 6.73 -11.12
N SER A 160 -33.48 6.17 -11.09
CA SER A 160 -34.22 5.83 -9.88
C SER A 160 -34.43 4.33 -9.81
N GLY A 161 -34.14 3.74 -8.66
CA GLY A 161 -34.36 2.34 -8.37
C GLY A 161 -34.03 2.03 -6.93
N THR A 162 -34.24 0.77 -6.54
CA THR A 162 -33.81 0.27 -5.23
C THR A 162 -32.43 -0.36 -5.37
N GLU A 163 -31.49 0.03 -4.51
CA GLU A 163 -30.20 -0.64 -4.41
C GLU A 163 -30.39 -2.02 -3.79
N GLU A 164 -29.97 -3.05 -4.52
CA GLU A 164 -29.96 -4.44 -4.10
C GLU A 164 -28.54 -4.97 -4.25
N THR A 165 -28.15 -5.87 -3.35
CA THR A 165 -26.82 -6.48 -3.37
C THR A 165 -26.95 -7.97 -3.67
N VAL A 166 -26.21 -8.44 -4.68
CA VAL A 166 -26.15 -9.85 -5.06
C VAL A 166 -24.79 -10.42 -4.70
N THR A 167 -24.79 -11.55 -4.00
CA THR A 167 -23.56 -12.16 -3.49
C THR A 167 -23.08 -13.29 -4.40
N LEU A 168 -21.80 -13.25 -4.81
CA LEU A 168 -21.10 -14.35 -5.49
C LEU A 168 -19.95 -14.81 -4.59
N GLU A 169 -19.85 -16.12 -4.31
CA GLU A 169 -18.78 -16.64 -3.46
C GLU A 169 -18.16 -17.92 -4.01
N ASN A 170 -16.89 -18.13 -3.66
CA ASN A 170 -16.19 -19.41 -3.81
C ASN A 170 -15.58 -19.82 -2.45
N GLU A 171 -14.54 -20.67 -2.46
CA GLU A 171 -13.91 -21.15 -1.22
C GLU A 171 -13.09 -20.07 -0.50
N VAL A 172 -12.57 -19.08 -1.23
CA VAL A 172 -11.60 -18.08 -0.73
C VAL A 172 -12.13 -16.64 -0.73
N LEU A 173 -13.11 -16.33 -1.58
CA LEU A 173 -13.59 -14.97 -1.88
C LEU A 173 -15.12 -14.90 -1.75
N ALA A 174 -15.60 -13.83 -1.13
CA ALA A 174 -17.00 -13.44 -1.16
C ALA A 174 -17.12 -12.03 -1.75
N LEU A 175 -17.92 -11.90 -2.79
CA LEU A 175 -18.16 -10.66 -3.55
C LEU A 175 -19.59 -10.19 -3.33
N GLU A 176 -19.75 -8.89 -3.18
CA GLU A 176 -21.04 -8.22 -3.09
C GLU A 176 -21.18 -7.27 -4.28
N LEU A 177 -22.03 -7.64 -5.24
CA LEU A 177 -22.32 -6.85 -6.42
C LEU A 177 -23.52 -5.93 -6.14
N SER A 178 -23.34 -4.62 -6.24
CA SER A 178 -24.45 -3.67 -6.09
C SER A 178 -25.13 -3.43 -7.43
N THR A 179 -26.47 -3.44 -7.42
CA THR A 179 -27.24 -2.96 -8.57
C THR A 179 -27.03 -1.47 -8.80
N LYS A 180 -26.66 -0.68 -7.78
CA LYS A 180 -26.24 0.71 -7.98
C LYS A 180 -24.84 0.75 -8.58
N GLY A 181 -24.72 1.34 -9.75
CA GLY A 181 -23.47 1.38 -10.53
C GLY A 181 -23.12 0.08 -11.25
N GLY A 182 -23.81 -1.03 -10.93
CA GLY A 182 -23.52 -2.34 -11.51
C GLY A 182 -22.11 -2.83 -11.16
N GLN A 183 -21.57 -2.39 -10.02
CA GLN A 183 -20.18 -2.59 -9.62
C GLN A 183 -20.04 -3.61 -8.48
N ILE A 184 -18.82 -4.12 -8.28
CA ILE A 184 -18.48 -4.87 -7.07
C ILE A 184 -18.32 -3.85 -5.93
N SER A 185 -19.27 -3.85 -5.01
CA SER A 185 -19.32 -2.95 -3.84
C SER A 185 -18.54 -3.49 -2.64
N GLY A 186 -18.51 -4.80 -2.45
CA GLY A 186 -17.87 -5.46 -1.30
C GLY A 186 -17.01 -6.64 -1.71
N VAL A 187 -15.86 -6.78 -1.06
CA VAL A 187 -14.93 -7.89 -1.27
C VAL A 187 -14.37 -8.35 0.07
N ARG A 188 -14.63 -9.61 0.43
CA ARG A 188 -14.20 -10.25 1.68
C ARG A 188 -13.37 -11.49 1.40
N LEU A 189 -12.24 -11.63 2.08
CA LEU A 189 -11.35 -12.79 1.98
C LEU A 189 -11.66 -13.80 3.10
N LYS A 190 -12.19 -14.97 2.73
CA LYS A 190 -12.76 -15.95 3.68
C LYS A 190 -11.71 -16.68 4.53
N GLN A 191 -10.44 -16.67 4.09
CA GLN A 191 -9.33 -17.38 4.75
C GLN A 191 -8.38 -16.47 5.53
N TYR A 192 -8.67 -15.17 5.63
CA TYR A 192 -7.79 -14.20 6.30
C TYR A 192 -8.61 -13.35 7.27
N ASP A 193 -8.14 -13.26 8.51
CA ASP A 193 -8.75 -12.43 9.55
C ASP A 193 -8.14 -11.03 9.57
N CYS A 194 -8.92 -10.00 9.85
CA CYS A 194 -8.45 -8.67 10.21
C CYS A 194 -7.79 -8.75 11.59
N TYR A 195 -6.75 -7.96 11.86
CA TYR A 195 -6.11 -7.92 13.19
C TYR A 195 -6.19 -6.53 13.83
N LEU A 196 -6.90 -5.59 13.19
CA LEU A 196 -7.13 -4.27 13.75
C LEU A 196 -8.00 -4.39 15.01
N ASN A 197 -7.54 -3.81 16.12
CA ASN A 197 -8.26 -3.78 17.41
C ASN A 197 -8.67 -5.16 17.98
N HIS A 198 -7.91 -6.23 17.69
CA HIS A 198 -8.28 -7.61 18.08
C HIS A 198 -9.63 -8.07 17.49
N ASP A 199 -10.08 -7.44 16.40
CA ASP A 199 -11.12 -8.02 15.57
C ASP A 199 -10.62 -9.37 15.01
N THR A 200 -11.51 -10.32 14.81
CA THR A 200 -11.23 -11.60 14.14
C THR A 200 -12.22 -11.84 13.02
N THR A 201 -12.85 -10.77 12.52
CA THR A 201 -13.64 -10.82 11.29
C THR A 201 -12.73 -10.97 10.08
N ASN A 202 -13.28 -11.46 8.97
CA ASN A 202 -12.51 -11.62 7.74
C ASN A 202 -12.03 -10.27 7.18
N VAL A 203 -10.86 -10.27 6.54
CA VAL A 203 -10.31 -9.11 5.83
C VAL A 203 -11.30 -8.65 4.78
N VAL A 204 -11.62 -7.36 4.83
CA VAL A 204 -12.46 -6.67 3.85
C VAL A 204 -11.55 -5.80 2.99
N LEU A 205 -11.40 -6.16 1.71
CA LEU A 205 -10.61 -5.36 0.76
C LEU A 205 -11.40 -4.12 0.33
N TRP A 206 -12.66 -4.32 -0.05
CA TRP A 206 -13.56 -3.28 -0.54
C TRP A 206 -14.82 -3.25 0.31
N ASN A 207 -15.27 -2.02 0.59
CA ASN A 207 -16.54 -1.71 1.22
C ASN A 207 -17.23 -0.63 0.38
N GLY A 208 -18.55 -0.71 0.23
CA GLY A 208 -19.34 0.09 -0.71
C GLY A 208 -19.21 1.60 -0.52
N ASP A 209 -18.90 2.05 0.71
CA ASP A 209 -18.71 3.47 1.02
C ASP A 209 -17.31 4.00 0.62
N THR A 210 -16.35 3.10 0.38
CA THR A 210 -14.92 3.44 0.29
C THR A 210 -14.26 2.97 -0.99
N ASN A 211 -14.95 2.16 -1.79
CA ASN A 211 -14.47 1.72 -3.09
C ASN A 211 -15.57 1.96 -4.11
N GLU A 212 -15.19 2.59 -5.23
CA GLU A 212 -16.07 2.74 -6.36
C GLU A 212 -15.28 2.67 -7.65
N TYR A 213 -15.86 2.09 -8.68
CA TYR A 213 -15.41 2.27 -10.05
C TYR A 213 -16.59 2.39 -10.99
N PHE A 214 -16.39 3.17 -12.05
CA PHE A 214 -17.42 3.41 -13.04
C PHE A 214 -16.81 3.69 -14.40
N PHE A 215 -17.65 3.50 -15.42
CA PHE A 215 -17.35 3.85 -16.79
C PHE A 215 -18.12 5.11 -17.16
N THR A 216 -17.48 6.01 -17.91
CA THR A 216 -18.16 7.19 -18.44
C THR A 216 -18.49 6.96 -19.91
N LEU A 217 -19.78 6.84 -20.19
CA LEU A 217 -20.34 6.79 -21.54
C LEU A 217 -20.51 8.22 -22.08
N ARG A 218 -20.22 8.43 -23.35
CA ARG A 218 -20.29 9.75 -23.99
C ARG A 218 -21.29 9.79 -25.12
N SER A 219 -22.17 10.78 -25.08
CA SER A 219 -23.06 11.20 -26.18
C SER A 219 -22.51 12.48 -26.82
N ASP A 220 -23.15 12.99 -27.89
CA ASP A 220 -22.67 14.16 -28.64
C ASP A 220 -22.48 15.42 -27.78
N SER A 221 -23.27 15.55 -26.71
CA SER A 221 -23.26 16.74 -25.85
C SER A 221 -23.10 16.45 -24.36
N GLN A 222 -23.06 15.17 -23.95
CA GLN A 222 -23.15 14.80 -22.54
C GLN A 222 -22.31 13.57 -22.16
N LYS A 223 -22.00 13.49 -20.87
CA LYS A 223 -21.32 12.37 -20.22
C LYS A 223 -22.26 11.74 -19.21
N PHE A 224 -22.22 10.42 -19.16
CA PHE A 224 -23.04 9.60 -18.28
C PHE A 224 -22.12 8.65 -17.52
N ASP A 225 -22.13 8.71 -16.20
CA ASP A 225 -21.34 7.83 -15.36
C ASP A 225 -22.19 6.65 -14.94
N THR A 226 -21.66 5.42 -15.08
CA THR A 226 -22.44 4.22 -14.76
C THR A 226 -22.86 4.15 -13.30
N SER A 227 -22.10 4.77 -12.38
CA SER A 227 -22.43 4.90 -10.96
C SER A 227 -23.76 5.62 -10.70
N ASP A 228 -24.22 6.46 -11.61
CA ASP A 228 -25.51 7.15 -11.49
C ASP A 228 -26.69 6.19 -11.69
N PHE A 229 -26.51 5.03 -12.32
CA PHE A 229 -27.61 4.15 -12.74
C PHE A 229 -27.83 2.94 -11.83
N TYR A 230 -29.06 2.45 -11.80
CA TYR A 230 -29.47 1.19 -11.19
C TYR A 230 -29.60 0.12 -12.27
N PHE A 231 -28.81 -0.94 -12.14
CA PHE A 231 -28.74 -2.07 -13.04
C PHE A 231 -29.72 -3.17 -12.60
N THR A 232 -30.16 -3.97 -13.56
CA THR A 232 -30.87 -5.22 -13.28
C THR A 232 -29.87 -6.37 -13.24
N ALA A 233 -29.85 -7.13 -12.15
CA ALA A 233 -29.00 -8.32 -12.03
C ALA A 233 -29.67 -9.54 -12.72
N GLU A 234 -29.01 -10.09 -13.73
CA GLU A 234 -29.41 -11.30 -14.45
C GLU A 234 -28.37 -12.41 -14.21
N ALA A 235 -28.75 -13.46 -13.46
CA ALA A 235 -27.88 -14.60 -13.23
C ALA A 235 -27.77 -15.47 -14.49
N GLU A 236 -26.57 -15.58 -15.07
CA GLU A 236 -26.30 -16.46 -16.22
C GLU A 236 -25.88 -17.87 -15.77
N SER A 237 -25.20 -17.97 -14.63
CA SER A 237 -24.82 -19.22 -13.96
C SER A 237 -24.59 -19.00 -12.47
N ASP A 238 -24.27 -20.05 -11.71
CA ASP A 238 -23.95 -19.95 -10.28
C ASP A 238 -22.73 -19.06 -9.98
N THR A 239 -21.85 -18.86 -10.96
CA THR A 239 -20.62 -18.05 -10.82
C THR A 239 -20.60 -16.81 -11.70
N THR A 240 -21.63 -16.62 -12.53
CA THR A 240 -21.67 -15.53 -13.53
C THR A 240 -22.94 -14.69 -13.37
N MET A 241 -22.75 -13.39 -13.21
CA MET A 241 -23.80 -12.41 -13.04
C MET A 241 -23.65 -11.30 -14.08
N LEU A 242 -24.73 -10.98 -14.79
CA LEU A 242 -24.79 -9.83 -15.69
C LEU A 242 -25.53 -8.68 -15.00
N MET A 243 -24.85 -7.56 -14.78
CA MET A 243 -25.47 -6.30 -14.42
C MET A 243 -25.86 -5.58 -15.70
N LYS A 244 -27.16 -5.45 -15.97
CA LYS A 244 -27.68 -4.96 -17.25
C LYS A 244 -28.49 -3.67 -17.12
N LEU A 245 -28.28 -2.75 -18.06
CA LEU A 245 -29.13 -1.61 -18.36
C LEU A 245 -29.86 -1.87 -19.68
N ASP A 246 -31.16 -2.11 -19.61
CA ASP A 246 -32.03 -2.20 -20.78
C ASP A 246 -32.41 -0.78 -21.25
N LEU A 247 -31.94 -0.39 -22.43
CA LEU A 247 -32.13 0.97 -22.97
C LEU A 247 -33.26 1.04 -24.00
N GLY A 248 -34.04 -0.05 -24.13
CA GLY A 248 -35.14 -0.17 -25.08
C GLY A 248 -34.68 -0.42 -26.51
N ALA A 249 -35.65 -0.69 -27.40
CA ALA A 249 -35.41 -0.97 -28.82
C ALA A 249 -34.38 -2.10 -29.08
N ASP A 250 -34.40 -3.13 -28.23
CA ASP A 250 -33.45 -4.27 -28.26
C ASP A 250 -31.98 -3.87 -28.01
N ALA A 251 -31.75 -2.67 -27.47
CA ALA A 251 -30.42 -2.18 -27.11
C ALA A 251 -30.19 -2.23 -25.59
N TRP A 252 -29.04 -2.72 -25.18
CA TRP A 252 -28.64 -2.77 -23.78
C TRP A 252 -27.13 -2.63 -23.61
N TRP A 253 -26.73 -2.23 -22.40
CA TRP A 253 -25.34 -2.16 -21.96
C TRP A 253 -25.21 -2.86 -20.62
N GLY A 254 -24.09 -3.51 -20.33
CA GLY A 254 -23.93 -4.20 -19.06
C GLY A 254 -22.50 -4.60 -18.74
N ILE A 255 -22.33 -5.04 -17.49
CA ILE A 255 -21.08 -5.57 -16.97
C ILE A 255 -21.34 -7.00 -16.51
N ARG A 256 -20.64 -7.96 -17.13
CA ARG A 256 -20.69 -9.36 -16.75
C ARG A 256 -19.53 -9.67 -15.82
N TYR A 257 -19.83 -10.17 -14.64
CA TYR A 257 -18.86 -10.69 -13.68
C TYR A 257 -18.86 -12.21 -13.70
N THR A 258 -17.68 -12.83 -13.77
CA THR A 258 -17.50 -14.27 -13.61
C THR A 258 -16.46 -14.54 -12.53
N LEU A 259 -16.90 -15.15 -11.43
CA LEU A 259 -16.03 -15.56 -10.34
C LEU A 259 -15.35 -16.90 -10.68
N ALA A 260 -14.03 -16.97 -10.56
CA ALA A 260 -13.30 -18.22 -10.72
C ALA A 260 -13.68 -19.23 -9.63
N GLN A 261 -13.78 -20.51 -9.99
CA GLN A 261 -14.15 -21.58 -9.06
C GLN A 261 -12.95 -22.09 -8.26
N GLY A 262 -13.22 -22.71 -7.10
CA GLY A 262 -12.20 -23.27 -6.22
C GLY A 262 -11.51 -22.22 -5.35
N ASP A 263 -10.19 -22.28 -5.29
CA ASP A 263 -9.29 -21.48 -4.45
C ASP A 263 -8.66 -20.28 -5.18
N ASP A 264 -9.31 -19.80 -6.25
CA ASP A 264 -8.81 -18.69 -7.07
C ASP A 264 -9.41 -17.33 -6.64
N TYR A 265 -8.60 -16.28 -6.71
CA TYR A 265 -8.92 -14.90 -6.34
C TYR A 265 -9.26 -14.02 -7.56
N LEU A 266 -9.44 -14.64 -8.72
CA LEU A 266 -9.74 -13.97 -9.99
C LEU A 266 -11.24 -13.77 -10.20
N VAL A 267 -11.59 -12.55 -10.61
CA VAL A 267 -12.93 -12.16 -11.04
C VAL A 267 -12.83 -11.55 -12.42
N LYS A 268 -13.38 -12.22 -13.43
CA LYS A 268 -13.43 -11.68 -14.77
C LYS A 268 -14.56 -10.65 -14.88
N MET A 269 -14.26 -9.49 -15.45
CA MET A 269 -15.19 -8.41 -15.72
C MET A 269 -15.22 -8.13 -17.23
N ASP A 270 -16.32 -8.48 -17.89
CA ASP A 270 -16.55 -8.22 -19.30
C ASP A 270 -17.56 -7.07 -19.46
N VAL A 271 -17.13 -5.98 -20.08
CA VAL A 271 -18.00 -4.86 -20.43
C VAL A 271 -18.62 -5.16 -21.79
N VAL A 272 -19.94 -5.29 -21.81
CA VAL A 272 -20.71 -5.80 -22.95
C VAL A 272 -21.87 -4.89 -23.29
N GLN A 273 -22.29 -4.95 -24.55
CA GLN A 273 -23.44 -4.23 -25.06
C GLN A 273 -24.08 -4.99 -26.22
N HIS A 274 -25.26 -4.56 -26.62
CA HIS A 274 -25.95 -5.07 -27.80
C HIS A 274 -26.86 -3.99 -28.39
N GLY A 275 -27.03 -3.96 -29.71
CA GLY A 275 -27.98 -3.08 -30.39
C GLY A 275 -27.73 -1.56 -30.27
N MET A 276 -26.66 -1.12 -29.57
CA MET A 276 -26.42 0.29 -29.24
C MET A 276 -26.26 1.20 -30.47
N ALA A 277 -25.67 0.65 -31.54
CA ALA A 277 -25.44 1.39 -32.79
C ALA A 277 -26.75 1.57 -33.56
N ASP A 278 -27.54 0.50 -33.68
CA ASP A 278 -28.80 0.47 -34.43
C ASP A 278 -29.88 1.31 -33.75
N ALA A 279 -29.93 1.29 -32.43
CA ALA A 279 -30.80 2.13 -31.63
C ALA A 279 -30.31 3.59 -31.50
N GLY A 280 -29.12 3.92 -32.03
CA GLY A 280 -28.58 5.28 -32.03
C GLY A 280 -28.33 5.85 -30.63
N ILE A 281 -28.02 4.99 -29.65
CA ILE A 281 -27.84 5.39 -28.25
C ILE A 281 -26.55 6.19 -28.06
N ILE A 282 -25.45 5.66 -28.61
CA ILE A 282 -24.12 6.27 -28.57
C ILE A 282 -23.67 6.57 -30.01
N PRO A 283 -23.15 7.77 -30.29
CA PRO A 283 -22.66 8.13 -31.62
C PRO A 283 -21.51 7.21 -32.08
N SER A 284 -21.51 6.85 -33.36
CA SER A 284 -20.48 5.98 -33.95
C SER A 284 -19.06 6.57 -33.94
N GLY A 285 -18.93 7.88 -33.77
CA GLY A 285 -17.64 8.58 -33.65
C GLY A 285 -16.97 8.45 -32.28
N VAL A 286 -17.62 7.86 -31.28
CA VAL A 286 -17.01 7.63 -29.97
C VAL A 286 -16.08 6.43 -30.04
N SER A 287 -14.79 6.66 -29.79
CA SER A 287 -13.73 5.63 -29.89
C SER A 287 -13.08 5.27 -28.56
N THR A 288 -13.38 6.00 -27.50
CA THR A 288 -12.85 5.75 -26.16
C THR A 288 -13.96 5.85 -25.11
N MET A 289 -13.77 5.09 -24.02
CA MET A 289 -14.60 5.11 -22.83
C MET A 289 -13.69 5.37 -21.63
N GLU A 290 -14.04 6.34 -20.78
CA GLU A 290 -13.27 6.64 -19.58
C GLU A 290 -13.59 5.60 -18.50
N PHE A 291 -12.59 5.23 -17.71
CA PHE A 291 -12.70 4.33 -16.56
C PHE A 291 -12.09 5.02 -15.35
N THR A 292 -12.84 5.14 -14.26
CA THR A 292 -12.34 5.68 -12.99
C THR A 292 -12.47 4.60 -11.93
N TRP A 293 -11.41 4.40 -11.17
CA TRP A 293 -11.39 3.56 -9.97
C TRP A 293 -10.86 4.36 -8.80
N HIS A 294 -11.64 4.44 -7.73
CA HIS A 294 -11.31 5.12 -6.49
C HIS A 294 -11.41 4.12 -5.33
N GLN A 295 -10.40 4.15 -4.46
CA GLN A 295 -10.37 3.36 -3.23
C GLN A 295 -9.76 4.18 -2.10
N LYS A 296 -10.53 4.31 -1.01
CA LYS A 296 -10.01 4.65 0.31
C LYS A 296 -9.60 3.36 1.02
N MET A 297 -8.30 3.12 1.09
CA MET A 297 -7.74 1.85 1.59
C MET A 297 -7.93 1.70 3.10
N LEU A 298 -8.62 0.62 3.49
CA LEU A 298 -8.77 0.22 4.88
C LEU A 298 -7.45 -0.30 5.46
N ARG A 299 -7.25 -0.03 6.75
CA ARG A 299 -6.20 -0.62 7.57
C ARG A 299 -6.63 -2.00 8.06
N ASN A 300 -5.76 -2.99 7.90
CA ASN A 300 -6.02 -4.38 8.32
C ASN A 300 -5.07 -4.87 9.43
N GLU A 301 -3.95 -4.18 9.64
CA GLU A 301 -2.88 -4.63 10.54
C GLU A 301 -2.75 -3.76 11.80
N GLU A 302 -2.26 -4.37 12.88
CA GLU A 302 -1.99 -3.68 14.14
C GLU A 302 -0.85 -2.65 13.97
N GLY A 303 0.15 -2.94 13.13
CA GLY A 303 1.28 -2.05 12.86
C GLY A 303 1.03 -1.07 11.70
N ARG A 304 0.45 0.12 11.98
CA ARG A 304 0.15 1.14 10.95
C ARG A 304 1.35 1.51 10.08
N VAL A 305 2.47 1.87 10.71
CA VAL A 305 3.64 2.41 10.00
C VAL A 305 4.13 1.41 8.95
N PHE A 306 4.12 0.12 9.27
CA PHE A 306 4.61 -0.87 8.34
C PHE A 306 3.62 -1.15 7.20
N GLU A 307 2.32 -1.16 7.51
CA GLU A 307 1.26 -1.31 6.51
C GLU A 307 1.28 -0.14 5.51
N GLU A 308 1.35 1.09 6.01
CA GLU A 308 1.40 2.34 5.23
C GLU A 308 2.63 2.39 4.31
N ARG A 309 3.81 2.05 4.85
CA ARG A 309 5.09 2.05 4.12
C ARG A 309 5.15 1.03 2.98
N ASN A 310 4.28 0.02 3.02
CA ASN A 310 4.17 -1.01 1.98
C ASN A 310 2.88 -0.89 1.20
N SER A 311 2.10 0.17 1.37
CA SER A 311 0.89 0.39 0.59
C SER A 311 1.14 1.45 -0.47
N ALA A 312 0.84 1.16 -1.73
CA ALA A 312 0.98 2.14 -2.81
C ALA A 312 0.18 1.73 -4.06
N ILE A 313 0.05 2.68 -5.00
CA ILE A 313 -0.38 2.38 -6.37
C ILE A 313 0.81 1.82 -7.16
N TYR A 314 0.64 0.62 -7.71
CA TYR A 314 1.56 -0.02 -8.65
C TYR A 314 0.90 -0.11 -10.02
N TYR A 315 1.67 -0.10 -11.09
CA TYR A 315 1.15 -0.33 -12.43
C TYR A 315 2.22 -0.94 -13.34
N LYS A 316 1.78 -1.61 -14.40
CA LYS A 316 2.67 -2.11 -15.46
C LYS A 316 2.35 -1.44 -16.78
N GLU A 317 3.37 -0.85 -17.38
CA GLU A 317 3.30 -0.34 -18.74
C GLU A 317 3.36 -1.50 -19.73
N SER A 318 2.54 -1.47 -20.77
CA SER A 318 2.49 -2.55 -21.76
C SER A 318 3.80 -2.61 -22.55
N GLY A 319 4.50 -3.75 -22.48
CA GLY A 319 5.80 -3.95 -23.11
C GLY A 319 7.00 -3.46 -22.30
N ASP A 320 6.79 -2.92 -21.09
CA ASP A 320 7.86 -2.50 -20.17
C ASP A 320 7.64 -3.13 -18.77
N GLY A 321 8.44 -2.70 -17.80
CA GLY A 321 8.41 -3.17 -16.42
C GLY A 321 7.27 -2.61 -15.57
N VAL A 322 7.31 -3.03 -14.30
CA VAL A 322 6.43 -2.53 -13.24
C VAL A 322 7.05 -1.29 -12.61
N ASP A 323 6.22 -0.26 -12.40
CA ASP A 323 6.58 0.98 -11.71
C ASP A 323 5.53 1.29 -10.62
N ASP A 324 5.86 2.19 -9.71
CA ASP A 324 5.06 2.49 -8.52
C ASP A 324 5.08 3.98 -8.14
N LEU A 325 4.09 4.39 -7.36
CA LEU A 325 4.07 5.68 -6.69
C LEU A 325 4.81 5.57 -5.36
N ASN A 326 5.40 6.68 -4.90
CA ASN A 326 6.11 6.68 -3.63
C ASN A 326 5.14 6.39 -2.47
N ALA A 327 5.32 5.26 -1.79
CA ALA A 327 4.47 4.83 -0.67
C ALA A 327 4.48 5.79 0.55
N MET A 328 5.51 6.65 0.69
CA MET A 328 5.73 7.47 1.89
C MET A 328 5.09 8.86 1.83
N ASP A 329 4.67 9.29 0.65
CA ASP A 329 4.28 10.66 0.37
C ASP A 329 3.01 10.70 -0.50
N ASP A 330 2.40 11.89 -0.55
CA ASP A 330 1.39 12.21 -1.54
C ASP A 330 2.05 12.25 -2.92
N ASP A 331 1.45 11.56 -3.89
CA ASP A 331 2.04 11.42 -5.22
C ASP A 331 0.96 11.42 -6.30
N LYS A 332 1.30 11.99 -7.46
CA LYS A 332 0.43 12.05 -8.61
C LYS A 332 1.24 11.94 -9.88
N LYS A 333 0.84 11.02 -10.74
CA LYS A 333 1.53 10.73 -12.01
C LYS A 333 0.54 10.63 -13.15
N GLU A 334 0.92 11.18 -14.30
CA GLU A 334 0.26 10.93 -15.57
C GLU A 334 1.17 10.04 -16.41
N ILE A 335 0.68 8.84 -16.69
CA ILE A 335 1.45 7.78 -17.33
C ILE A 335 1.21 7.86 -18.83
N THR A 336 2.27 8.15 -19.58
CA THR A 336 2.21 8.43 -21.01
C THR A 336 2.08 7.17 -21.85
N ASN A 337 2.45 6.01 -21.32
CA ASN A 337 2.40 4.75 -22.04
C ASN A 337 1.10 3.99 -21.72
N PRO A 338 0.61 3.13 -22.63
CA PRO A 338 -0.50 2.22 -22.35
C PRO A 338 -0.18 1.32 -21.14
N LEU A 339 -1.17 1.02 -20.31
CA LEU A 339 -0.99 0.14 -19.15
C LEU A 339 -1.57 -1.25 -19.40
N LYS A 340 -0.89 -2.28 -18.91
CA LYS A 340 -1.41 -3.65 -18.87
C LYS A 340 -2.27 -3.88 -17.64
N TRP A 341 -1.87 -3.37 -16.49
CA TRP A 341 -2.62 -3.45 -15.24
C TRP A 341 -2.34 -2.30 -14.30
N ILE A 342 -3.28 -2.06 -13.38
CA ILE A 342 -3.20 -1.08 -12.28
C ILE A 342 -3.52 -1.81 -10.99
N ALA A 343 -2.73 -1.59 -9.93
CA ALA A 343 -2.89 -2.23 -8.64
C ALA A 343 -2.95 -1.22 -7.51
N PHE A 344 -3.94 -1.40 -6.64
CA PHE A 344 -3.99 -0.80 -5.32
C PHE A 344 -3.49 -1.84 -4.32
N LYS A 345 -2.22 -1.69 -3.94
CA LYS A 345 -1.48 -2.66 -3.16
C LYS A 345 -1.40 -2.23 -1.70
N ASN A 346 -1.83 -3.09 -0.79
CA ASN A 346 -1.60 -3.02 0.65
C ASN A 346 -0.35 -3.88 0.98
N GLN A 347 0.16 -3.87 2.21
CA GLN A 347 1.24 -4.74 2.68
C GLN A 347 1.03 -6.21 2.30
N PHE A 348 -0.10 -6.80 2.72
CA PHE A 348 -0.36 -8.24 2.54
C PHE A 348 -1.38 -8.58 1.47
N PHE A 349 -2.15 -7.61 0.98
CA PHE A 349 -3.21 -7.86 0.00
C PHE A 349 -3.09 -6.87 -1.16
N SER A 350 -3.58 -7.26 -2.33
CA SER A 350 -3.64 -6.36 -3.48
C SER A 350 -4.97 -6.51 -4.19
N SER A 351 -5.49 -5.38 -4.64
CA SER A 351 -6.52 -5.32 -5.67
C SER A 351 -5.83 -4.94 -6.98
N VAL A 352 -5.88 -5.81 -7.98
CA VAL A 352 -5.23 -5.57 -9.27
C VAL A 352 -6.27 -5.67 -10.37
N LEU A 353 -6.35 -4.66 -11.22
CA LEU A 353 -7.16 -4.68 -12.42
C LEU A 353 -6.27 -4.90 -13.65
N ILE A 354 -6.42 -6.05 -14.28
CA ILE A 354 -5.64 -6.49 -15.44
C ILE A 354 -6.50 -6.34 -16.68
N ALA A 355 -6.05 -5.59 -17.68
CA ALA A 355 -6.73 -5.49 -18.97
C ALA A 355 -6.32 -6.64 -19.89
N ASP A 356 -7.28 -7.31 -20.53
CA ASP A 356 -6.99 -8.37 -21.50
C ASP A 356 -6.15 -7.83 -22.66
N LYS A 357 -6.45 -6.60 -23.10
CA LYS A 357 -5.65 -5.86 -24.09
C LYS A 357 -4.71 -4.87 -23.40
N SER A 358 -5.20 -3.65 -23.18
CA SER A 358 -4.50 -2.61 -22.45
C SER A 358 -5.45 -1.45 -22.14
N PHE A 359 -5.08 -0.68 -21.13
CA PHE A 359 -5.53 0.68 -20.93
C PHE A 359 -4.79 1.61 -21.88
N ASN A 360 -5.47 2.66 -22.34
CA ASN A 360 -4.87 3.66 -23.21
C ASN A 360 -3.84 4.53 -22.46
N ALA A 361 -2.97 5.17 -23.24
CA ALA A 361 -2.03 6.18 -22.77
C ALA A 361 -2.75 7.36 -22.07
N GLY A 362 -2.05 8.03 -21.14
CA GLY A 362 -2.58 9.18 -20.40
C GLY A 362 -3.34 8.78 -19.13
N THR A 363 -3.05 7.61 -18.56
CA THR A 363 -3.66 7.19 -17.29
C THR A 363 -3.16 8.08 -16.16
N LYS A 364 -4.07 8.65 -15.38
CA LYS A 364 -3.76 9.51 -14.23
C LYS A 364 -3.97 8.73 -12.95
N VAL A 365 -2.91 8.60 -12.16
CA VAL A 365 -2.95 7.99 -10.84
C VAL A 365 -2.65 9.05 -9.79
N THR A 366 -3.42 9.06 -8.71
CA THR A 366 -3.27 9.98 -7.58
C THR A 366 -3.37 9.19 -6.29
N GLN A 367 -2.46 9.45 -5.37
CA GLN A 367 -2.39 8.84 -4.05
C GLN A 367 -2.22 9.93 -3.01
N LEU A 368 -3.03 9.89 -1.95
CA LEU A 368 -2.96 10.78 -0.81
C LEU A 368 -2.82 9.97 0.47
N ASP A 369 -1.89 10.37 1.33
CA ASP A 369 -1.56 9.68 2.56
C ASP A 369 -2.38 10.22 3.75
N LEU A 370 -3.22 9.38 4.34
CA LEU A 370 -4.19 9.79 5.35
C LEU A 370 -3.63 9.67 6.77
N LYS A 371 -2.48 10.32 7.03
CA LYS A 371 -1.68 10.17 8.27
C LYS A 371 -2.45 10.36 9.58
N SER A 372 -3.52 11.17 9.59
CA SER A 372 -4.34 11.45 10.76
C SER A 372 -5.60 10.58 10.89
N ASP A 373 -5.94 9.77 9.90
CA ASP A 373 -7.16 8.94 9.91
C ASP A 373 -6.87 7.58 10.59
N PRO A 374 -7.55 7.21 11.68
CA PRO A 374 -7.25 5.97 12.42
C PRO A 374 -7.68 4.68 11.69
N VAL A 375 -8.60 4.78 10.72
CA VAL A 375 -9.23 3.63 10.03
C VAL A 375 -8.64 3.43 8.64
N TYR A 376 -8.30 4.51 7.95
CA TYR A 376 -7.85 4.47 6.56
C TYR A 376 -6.38 4.87 6.43
N LEU A 377 -5.69 4.21 5.50
CA LEU A 377 -4.26 4.47 5.23
C LEU A 377 -4.08 5.50 4.14
N LYS A 378 -4.71 5.27 2.98
CA LYS A 378 -4.49 6.06 1.77
C LYS A 378 -5.78 6.23 0.98
N ASP A 379 -5.90 7.37 0.30
CA ASP A 379 -6.92 7.63 -0.71
C ASP A 379 -6.25 7.54 -2.09
N MET A 380 -6.76 6.64 -2.93
CA MET A 380 -6.15 6.29 -4.21
C MET A 380 -7.18 6.41 -5.32
N THR A 381 -6.77 7.03 -6.42
CA THR A 381 -7.60 7.17 -7.62
C THR A 381 -6.79 6.85 -8.86
N ALA A 382 -7.35 6.03 -9.75
CA ALA A 382 -6.86 5.78 -11.09
C ALA A 382 -7.93 6.20 -12.12
N LYS A 383 -7.57 7.10 -13.04
CA LYS A 383 -8.42 7.54 -14.15
C LYS A 383 -7.75 7.17 -15.45
N SER A 384 -8.37 6.27 -16.20
CA SER A 384 -7.85 5.72 -17.45
C SER A 384 -8.89 5.78 -18.56
N GLN A 385 -8.51 5.33 -19.75
CA GLN A 385 -9.40 5.19 -20.90
C GLN A 385 -9.18 3.83 -21.54
N VAL A 386 -10.22 3.28 -22.13
CA VAL A 386 -10.15 2.08 -22.95
C VAL A 386 -10.75 2.32 -24.32
N ASN A 387 -10.31 1.53 -25.30
CA ASN A 387 -10.86 1.60 -26.64
C ASN A 387 -12.31 1.13 -26.66
N TYR A 388 -13.17 1.95 -27.23
CA TYR A 388 -14.60 1.74 -27.31
C TYR A 388 -15.05 1.72 -28.78
N SER A 389 -16.07 0.91 -29.08
CA SER A 389 -16.73 0.91 -30.37
C SER A 389 -18.18 0.50 -30.19
N VAL A 390 -19.11 1.34 -30.64
CA VAL A 390 -20.55 1.06 -30.56
C VAL A 390 -20.99 -0.13 -31.42
N ALA A 391 -20.18 -0.50 -32.42
CA ALA A 391 -20.49 -1.58 -33.37
C ALA A 391 -20.09 -2.99 -32.88
N ARG A 392 -19.45 -3.10 -31.72
CA ARG A 392 -19.03 -4.40 -31.15
C ARG A 392 -19.78 -4.69 -29.87
N ASP A 393 -20.26 -5.92 -29.73
CA ASP A 393 -20.96 -6.35 -28.52
C ASP A 393 -20.01 -6.51 -27.32
N SER A 394 -18.75 -6.89 -27.56
CA SER A 394 -17.70 -6.87 -26.54
C SER A 394 -16.88 -5.59 -26.65
N ILE A 395 -16.93 -4.78 -25.58
CA ILE A 395 -16.25 -3.49 -25.52
C ILE A 395 -14.82 -3.70 -25.01
N ALA A 396 -14.71 -4.19 -23.78
CA ALA A 396 -13.46 -4.40 -23.06
C ALA A 396 -13.62 -5.54 -22.05
N SER A 397 -12.53 -6.25 -21.79
CA SER A 397 -12.47 -7.38 -20.85
C SER A 397 -11.31 -7.16 -19.89
N PHE A 398 -11.56 -7.45 -18.63
CA PHE A 398 -10.60 -7.29 -17.54
C PHE A 398 -10.67 -8.47 -16.58
N ASN A 399 -9.61 -8.65 -15.82
CA ASN A 399 -9.55 -9.57 -14.70
C ASN A 399 -9.14 -8.80 -13.45
N PHE A 400 -9.98 -8.84 -12.44
CA PHE A 400 -9.61 -8.41 -11.09
C PHE A 400 -8.92 -9.56 -10.37
N TYR A 401 -7.74 -9.31 -9.84
CA TYR A 401 -7.16 -10.12 -8.77
C TYR A 401 -7.44 -9.44 -7.44
N LEU A 402 -8.15 -10.13 -6.55
CA LEU A 402 -8.59 -9.61 -5.25
C LEU A 402 -8.14 -10.56 -4.16
N GLY A 403 -6.86 -10.46 -3.76
CA GLY A 403 -6.28 -11.52 -2.97
C GLY A 403 -4.96 -11.18 -2.27
N PRO A 404 -4.37 -12.20 -1.62
CA PRO A 404 -3.14 -12.05 -0.83
C PRO A 404 -1.90 -11.84 -1.70
N ASN A 405 -0.87 -11.21 -1.16
CA ASN A 405 0.42 -11.01 -1.81
C ASN A 405 1.30 -12.27 -1.68
N LEU A 406 0.78 -13.42 -2.15
CA LEU A 406 1.46 -14.71 -2.15
C LEU A 406 2.21 -14.92 -3.46
N TYR A 407 3.49 -15.31 -3.37
CA TYR A 407 4.32 -15.50 -4.56
C TYR A 407 3.76 -16.58 -5.52
N PRO A 408 3.35 -17.77 -5.05
CA PRO A 408 2.78 -18.79 -5.94
C PRO A 408 1.45 -18.35 -6.57
N ALA A 409 0.59 -17.66 -5.81
CA ALA A 409 -0.69 -17.17 -6.31
C ALA A 409 -0.50 -16.12 -7.40
N LEU A 410 0.34 -15.11 -7.15
CA LEU A 410 0.62 -14.03 -8.11
C LEU A 410 1.31 -14.55 -9.38
N SER A 411 2.24 -15.50 -9.25
CA SER A 411 2.91 -16.10 -10.41
C SER A 411 1.99 -17.00 -11.24
N ALA A 412 0.96 -17.61 -10.64
CA ALA A 412 0.03 -18.45 -11.37
C ALA A 412 -0.93 -17.64 -12.27
N ILE A 413 -1.14 -16.35 -11.97
CA ILE A 413 -2.04 -15.45 -12.72
C ILE A 413 -1.51 -15.10 -14.10
N ASP A 414 -0.20 -15.23 -14.35
CA ASP A 414 0.39 -14.99 -15.68
C ASP A 414 -0.32 -15.78 -16.80
N ARG A 415 -0.99 -16.89 -16.44
CA ARG A 415 -1.88 -17.67 -17.34
C ARG A 415 -3.01 -16.88 -18.00
N VAL A 416 -3.44 -15.77 -17.39
CA VAL A 416 -4.55 -14.94 -17.87
C VAL A 416 -4.13 -14.05 -19.05
N SER A 417 -2.84 -13.76 -19.19
CA SER A 417 -2.29 -12.94 -20.27
C SER A 417 -1.17 -13.68 -21.01
N PRO A 418 -1.50 -14.56 -21.96
CA PRO A 418 -0.50 -15.35 -22.68
C PRO A 418 0.45 -14.50 -23.55
N ASP A 419 0.06 -13.27 -23.88
CA ASP A 419 0.81 -12.38 -24.78
C ASP A 419 1.98 -11.66 -24.10
N GLU A 420 1.96 -11.52 -22.77
CA GLU A 420 2.96 -10.74 -22.02
C GLU A 420 3.03 -11.20 -20.55
N ASP A 421 4.25 -11.31 -19.99
CA ASP A 421 4.50 -11.56 -18.57
C ASP A 421 3.96 -10.40 -17.73
N LEU A 422 3.01 -10.66 -16.83
CA LEU A 422 2.38 -9.63 -16.02
C LEU A 422 3.31 -9.12 -14.91
N GLU A 423 4.37 -9.85 -14.56
CA GLU A 423 5.29 -9.52 -13.48
C GLU A 423 4.59 -9.23 -12.13
N LEU A 424 3.40 -9.80 -11.86
CA LEU A 424 2.60 -9.48 -10.67
C LEU A 424 3.33 -9.77 -9.36
N THR A 425 4.27 -10.73 -9.37
CA THR A 425 5.12 -11.00 -8.21
C THR A 425 5.90 -9.77 -7.73
N ARG A 426 6.09 -8.73 -8.56
CA ARG A 426 6.72 -7.45 -8.20
C ARG A 426 5.97 -6.69 -7.12
N LEU A 427 4.68 -6.96 -6.93
CA LEU A 427 3.87 -6.41 -5.83
C LEU A 427 4.45 -6.80 -4.46
N ILE A 428 5.18 -7.92 -4.37
CA ILE A 428 5.89 -8.34 -3.15
C ILE A 428 7.25 -7.63 -3.11
N PRO A 429 7.52 -6.76 -2.10
CA PRO A 429 8.73 -5.96 -2.02
C PRO A 429 9.95 -6.79 -1.54
N LEU A 430 10.41 -7.71 -2.38
CA LEU A 430 11.58 -8.57 -2.16
C LEU A 430 12.92 -7.86 -2.45
N GLY A 431 12.87 -6.54 -2.68
CA GLY A 431 14.01 -5.67 -2.96
C GLY A 431 14.55 -5.66 -4.38
N TRP A 432 15.74 -5.07 -4.51
CA TRP A 432 16.47 -4.96 -5.77
C TRP A 432 16.79 -6.36 -6.36
N SER A 433 17.17 -6.40 -7.65
CA SER A 433 17.26 -7.66 -8.41
C SER A 433 18.13 -8.74 -7.75
N LEU A 434 19.24 -8.37 -7.08
CA LEU A 434 20.10 -9.33 -6.40
C LEU A 434 19.43 -10.01 -5.19
N PHE A 435 18.74 -9.24 -4.34
CA PHE A 435 18.06 -9.80 -3.15
C PHE A 435 16.79 -10.55 -3.54
N ARG A 436 16.07 -10.04 -4.55
CA ARG A 436 14.94 -10.75 -5.14
C ARG A 436 15.34 -12.13 -5.63
N TRP A 437 16.47 -12.26 -6.34
CA TRP A 437 16.99 -13.55 -6.78
C TRP A 437 17.27 -14.52 -5.63
N ILE A 438 17.85 -14.04 -4.52
CA ILE A 438 18.05 -14.87 -3.31
C ILE A 438 16.68 -15.33 -2.76
N ASN A 439 15.73 -14.40 -2.66
CA ASN A 439 14.41 -14.70 -2.11
C ASN A 439 13.62 -15.69 -2.98
N THR A 440 13.56 -15.47 -4.30
CA THR A 440 12.76 -16.29 -5.20
C THR A 440 13.37 -17.67 -5.48
N LEU A 441 14.70 -17.79 -5.56
CA LEU A 441 15.33 -19.07 -5.89
C LEU A 441 15.71 -19.92 -4.67
N ILE A 442 15.93 -19.31 -3.51
CA ILE A 442 16.43 -20.03 -2.34
C ILE A 442 15.43 -19.95 -1.19
N VAL A 443 15.03 -18.75 -0.78
CA VAL A 443 14.26 -18.55 0.46
C VAL A 443 12.85 -19.08 0.32
N ILE A 444 12.08 -18.55 -0.63
CA ILE A 444 10.67 -18.88 -0.83
C ILE A 444 10.49 -20.38 -1.11
N PRO A 445 11.27 -21.04 -2.00
CA PRO A 445 11.12 -22.47 -2.23
C PRO A 445 11.41 -23.31 -0.99
N VAL A 446 12.45 -22.99 -0.21
CA VAL A 446 12.78 -23.73 1.02
C VAL A 446 11.72 -23.47 2.10
N PHE A 447 11.29 -22.22 2.25
CA PHE A 447 10.26 -21.85 3.22
C PHE A 447 8.92 -22.53 2.91
N THR A 448 8.50 -22.48 1.65
CA THR A 448 7.30 -23.17 1.14
C THR A 448 7.42 -24.67 1.36
N PHE A 449 8.55 -25.28 1.00
CA PHE A 449 8.80 -26.72 1.21
C PHE A 449 8.67 -27.10 2.68
N LEU A 450 9.26 -26.33 3.59
CA LEU A 450 9.14 -26.58 5.03
C LEU A 450 7.70 -26.41 5.53
N GLY A 451 6.97 -25.43 5.03
CA GLY A 451 5.56 -25.18 5.36
C GLY A 451 4.61 -26.32 4.99
N HIS A 452 4.93 -27.11 3.94
CA HIS A 452 4.14 -28.29 3.60
C HIS A 452 4.18 -29.39 4.68
N TYR A 453 5.23 -29.44 5.51
CA TYR A 453 5.42 -30.49 6.52
C TYR A 453 5.31 -29.99 7.96
N ILE A 454 5.43 -28.69 8.19
CA ILE A 454 5.52 -28.09 9.52
C ILE A 454 4.50 -26.94 9.59
N ALA A 455 3.53 -27.05 10.50
CA ALA A 455 2.54 -25.99 10.72
C ALA A 455 3.08 -24.82 11.55
N ASN A 456 4.15 -25.02 12.34
CA ASN A 456 4.68 -23.97 13.20
C ASN A 456 5.74 -23.12 12.47
N TYR A 457 5.36 -21.90 12.10
CA TYR A 457 6.22 -20.98 11.36
C TYR A 457 7.48 -20.54 12.11
N GLY A 458 7.45 -20.44 13.44
CA GLY A 458 8.66 -20.19 14.23
C GLY A 458 9.71 -21.30 14.06
N ILE A 459 9.29 -22.56 14.02
CA ILE A 459 10.18 -23.69 13.74
C ILE A 459 10.70 -23.63 12.30
N ILE A 460 9.86 -23.23 11.33
CA ILE A 460 10.29 -23.02 9.94
C ILE A 460 11.41 -21.98 9.87
N ILE A 461 11.24 -20.82 10.53
CA ILE A 461 12.28 -19.78 10.62
C ILE A 461 13.56 -20.35 11.23
N PHE A 462 13.46 -21.16 12.27
CA PHE A 462 14.61 -21.80 12.90
C PHE A 462 15.37 -22.74 11.96
N LEU A 463 14.66 -23.61 11.26
CA LEU A 463 15.23 -24.56 10.30
C LEU A 463 15.83 -23.85 9.08
N LEU A 464 15.14 -22.84 8.55
CA LEU A 464 15.65 -21.98 7.48
C LEU A 464 16.97 -21.30 7.91
N THR A 465 17.01 -20.80 9.15
CA THR A 465 18.23 -20.19 9.72
C THR A 465 19.39 -21.19 9.75
N ILE A 466 19.14 -22.41 10.23
CA ILE A 466 20.15 -23.49 10.26
C ILE A 466 20.62 -23.82 8.84
N PHE A 467 19.69 -23.97 7.89
CA PHE A 467 19.99 -24.27 6.49
C PHE A 467 20.95 -23.23 5.89
N ILE A 468 20.64 -21.93 6.05
CA ILE A 468 21.50 -20.84 5.61
C ILE A 468 22.88 -20.93 6.27
N LYS A 469 22.95 -21.18 7.59
CA LYS A 469 24.20 -21.29 8.33
C LYS A 469 25.05 -22.48 7.90
N ILE A 470 24.44 -23.60 7.49
CA ILE A 470 25.14 -24.77 6.95
C ILE A 470 25.79 -24.42 5.61
N ILE A 471 25.06 -23.77 4.70
CA ILE A 471 25.60 -23.33 3.40
C ILE A 471 26.78 -22.38 3.58
N LEU A 472 26.70 -21.47 4.57
CA LEU A 472 27.76 -20.50 4.86
C LEU A 472 28.90 -21.06 5.72
N PHE A 473 28.72 -22.24 6.33
CA PHE A 473 29.70 -22.86 7.23
C PHE A 473 31.13 -22.98 6.66
N PRO A 474 31.36 -23.47 5.42
CA PRO A 474 32.72 -23.56 4.88
C PRO A 474 33.41 -22.19 4.78
N PHE A 475 32.66 -21.13 4.52
CA PHE A 475 33.20 -19.76 4.43
C PHE A 475 33.47 -19.17 5.81
N THR A 476 32.55 -19.34 6.75
CA THR A 476 32.72 -18.90 8.15
C THR A 476 33.92 -19.60 8.78
N TYR A 477 34.07 -20.91 8.59
CA TYR A 477 35.22 -21.69 9.08
C TYR A 477 36.57 -21.14 8.59
N LYS A 478 36.69 -20.86 7.29
CA LYS A 478 37.90 -20.25 6.71
C LYS A 478 38.21 -18.89 7.33
N SER A 479 37.18 -18.07 7.58
CA SER A 479 37.37 -16.78 8.25
C SER A 479 37.80 -16.93 9.69
N PHE A 480 37.19 -17.83 10.47
CA PHE A 480 37.60 -18.08 11.85
C PHE A 480 39.04 -18.59 11.94
N LYS A 481 39.47 -19.47 11.01
CA LYS A 481 40.90 -19.86 10.92
C LYS A 481 41.80 -18.66 10.64
N SER A 482 41.37 -17.70 9.81
CA SER A 482 42.13 -16.47 9.61
C SER A 482 42.18 -15.59 10.86
N GLN A 483 41.06 -15.42 11.56
CA GLN A 483 41.00 -14.63 12.79
C GLN A 483 41.87 -15.23 13.89
N ALA A 484 41.96 -16.56 13.98
CA ALA A 484 42.87 -17.24 14.87
C ALA A 484 44.34 -16.87 14.62
N LYS A 485 44.78 -16.87 13.35
CA LYS A 485 46.14 -16.43 12.98
C LYS A 485 46.41 -14.99 13.43
N MET A 486 45.42 -14.12 13.28
CA MET A 486 45.52 -12.73 13.73
C MET A 486 45.62 -12.62 15.27
N ARG A 487 44.87 -13.43 16.02
CA ARG A 487 44.95 -13.48 17.48
C ARG A 487 46.33 -13.93 17.97
N VAL A 488 46.92 -14.94 17.33
CA VAL A 488 48.28 -15.42 17.64
C VAL A 488 49.35 -14.34 17.39
N LEU A 489 49.14 -13.45 16.41
CA LEU A 489 50.04 -12.31 16.12
C LEU A 489 49.79 -11.07 17.00
N ALA A 490 48.70 -11.04 17.77
CA ALA A 490 48.36 -9.93 18.65
C ALA A 490 49.51 -9.45 19.57
N PRO A 491 50.30 -10.31 20.25
CA PRO A 491 51.42 -9.86 21.07
C PRO A 491 52.52 -9.17 20.24
N GLU A 492 52.87 -9.71 19.06
CA GLU A 492 53.87 -9.11 18.17
C GLU A 492 53.40 -7.76 17.62
N ILE A 493 52.09 -7.59 17.42
CA ILE A 493 51.49 -6.30 17.03
C ILE A 493 51.51 -5.29 18.18
N LYS A 494 51.32 -5.75 19.43
CA LYS A 494 51.46 -4.87 20.61
C LYS A 494 52.90 -4.37 20.73
N GLU A 495 53.88 -5.23 20.53
CA GLU A 495 55.30 -4.84 20.52
C GLU A 495 55.61 -3.80 19.44
N ILE A 496 55.07 -3.96 18.22
CA ILE A 496 55.18 -2.93 17.17
C ILE A 496 54.53 -1.60 17.61
N ASN A 497 53.37 -1.64 18.26
CA ASN A 497 52.69 -0.44 18.72
C ASN A 497 53.44 0.29 19.85
N GLU A 498 54.07 -0.46 20.76
CA GLU A 498 54.89 0.05 21.86
C GLU A 498 56.23 0.62 21.36
N LYS A 499 56.84 -0.01 20.35
CA LYS A 499 58.10 0.45 19.75
C LYS A 499 57.95 1.75 18.95
N TYR A 500 56.75 2.04 18.45
CA TYR A 500 56.47 3.19 17.59
C TYR A 500 55.27 4.02 18.10
N PRO A 501 55.36 4.68 19.27
CA PRO A 501 54.27 5.46 19.83
C PRO A 501 54.03 6.77 19.04
N GLY A 502 52.85 7.38 19.23
CA GLY A 502 52.48 8.67 18.64
C GLY A 502 51.74 8.60 17.29
N GLN A 503 51.03 9.70 16.93
CA GLN A 503 50.34 9.82 15.64
C GLN A 503 51.31 9.92 14.46
N GLU A 504 52.49 10.49 14.66
CA GLU A 504 53.54 10.62 13.63
C GLU A 504 54.02 9.26 13.11
N ASN A 505 54.04 8.25 13.99
CA ASN A 505 54.44 6.89 13.65
C ASN A 505 53.25 5.97 13.27
N ALA A 506 52.01 6.50 13.21
CA ALA A 506 50.83 5.70 12.87
C ALA A 506 50.98 4.95 11.54
N MET A 507 51.61 5.59 10.56
CA MET A 507 51.83 5.02 9.24
C MET A 507 52.93 3.95 9.24
N THR A 508 54.02 4.17 9.99
CA THR A 508 55.09 3.18 10.20
C THR A 508 54.56 1.94 10.92
N ARG A 509 53.69 2.12 11.93
CA ARG A 509 52.98 1.02 12.59
C ARG A 509 52.12 0.23 11.62
N GLN A 510 51.36 0.90 10.76
CA GLN A 510 50.54 0.24 9.76
C GLN A 510 51.39 -0.59 8.78
N GLN A 511 52.53 -0.05 8.31
CA GLN A 511 53.45 -0.76 7.42
C GLN A 511 54.09 -1.98 8.08
N LYS A 512 54.60 -1.85 9.30
CA LYS A 512 55.22 -2.95 10.04
C LYS A 512 54.22 -4.04 10.43
N THR A 513 53.00 -3.65 10.79
CA THR A 513 51.90 -4.58 11.05
C THR A 513 51.53 -5.36 9.78
N MET A 514 51.50 -4.70 8.63
CA MET A 514 51.20 -5.35 7.35
C MET A 514 52.33 -6.27 6.88
N GLU A 515 53.59 -5.87 7.07
CA GLU A 515 54.78 -6.70 6.83
C GLU A 515 54.73 -7.98 7.68
N LEU A 516 54.36 -7.84 8.95
CA LEU A 516 54.17 -8.98 9.85
C LEU A 516 53.06 -9.92 9.37
N TYR A 517 51.88 -9.39 9.01
CA TYR A 517 50.79 -10.19 8.47
C TYR A 517 51.19 -10.96 7.20
N ASN A 518 51.91 -10.29 6.29
CA ASN A 518 52.39 -10.91 5.05
C ASN A 518 53.39 -12.03 5.31
N ARG A 519 54.38 -11.80 6.20
CA ARG A 519 55.38 -12.82 6.59
C ARG A 519 54.73 -14.02 7.27
N ALA A 520 53.77 -13.77 8.15
CA ALA A 520 53.04 -14.80 8.89
C ALA A 520 51.93 -15.48 8.07
N GLY A 521 51.69 -15.00 6.85
CA GLY A 521 50.66 -15.50 5.95
C GLY A 521 49.23 -15.37 6.46
N ALA A 522 48.98 -14.34 7.29
CA ALA A 522 47.67 -13.91 7.73
C ALA A 522 47.14 -12.82 6.78
N ASN A 523 45.85 -12.85 6.45
CA ASN A 523 45.21 -11.80 5.67
C ASN A 523 44.19 -11.05 6.57
N PRO A 524 44.35 -9.74 6.79
CA PRO A 524 43.40 -8.97 7.60
C PRO A 524 41.99 -8.95 6.99
N MET A 525 41.86 -9.08 5.67
CA MET A 525 40.57 -9.04 4.95
C MET A 525 39.78 -10.36 5.05
N SER A 526 40.41 -11.49 5.35
CA SER A 526 39.65 -12.74 5.52
C SER A 526 38.83 -12.76 6.81
N GLY A 527 39.05 -11.81 7.73
CA GLY A 527 38.21 -11.62 8.92
C GLY A 527 36.82 -11.06 8.63
N CYS A 528 36.65 -10.22 7.61
CA CYS A 528 35.36 -9.62 7.25
C CYS A 528 34.61 -10.38 6.14
N LEU A 529 35.23 -11.40 5.53
CA LEU A 529 34.61 -12.20 4.46
C LEU A 529 33.25 -12.82 4.84
N PRO A 530 33.03 -13.36 6.07
CA PRO A 530 31.72 -13.86 6.45
C PRO A 530 30.67 -12.78 6.50
N LEU A 531 31.03 -11.58 6.99
CA LEU A 531 30.12 -10.45 7.03
C LEU A 531 29.71 -10.06 5.61
N LEU A 532 30.68 -9.93 4.70
CA LEU A 532 30.42 -9.58 3.30
C LEU A 532 29.48 -10.57 2.60
N LEU A 533 29.69 -11.87 2.79
CA LEU A 533 28.82 -12.91 2.21
C LEU A 533 27.46 -13.04 2.92
N GLN A 534 27.40 -12.69 4.21
CA GLN A 534 26.16 -12.70 4.98
C GLN A 534 25.27 -11.50 4.63
N MET A 535 25.84 -10.33 4.31
CA MET A 535 25.08 -9.09 4.06
C MET A 535 23.97 -9.26 3.01
N PRO A 536 24.20 -9.86 1.82
CA PRO A 536 23.13 -10.06 0.84
C PRO A 536 21.99 -10.94 1.36
N ILE A 537 22.32 -12.01 2.09
CA ILE A 537 21.33 -12.92 2.66
C ILE A 537 20.56 -12.20 3.78
N LEU A 538 21.25 -11.40 4.57
CA LEU A 538 20.65 -10.60 5.63
C LEU A 538 19.60 -9.63 5.08
N ILE A 539 19.95 -8.92 4.01
CA ILE A 539 19.03 -7.95 3.39
C ILE A 539 17.87 -8.67 2.68
N ALA A 540 18.12 -9.83 2.07
CA ALA A 540 17.06 -10.66 1.51
C ALA A 540 16.02 -11.07 2.58
N MET A 541 16.47 -11.52 3.76
CA MET A 541 15.60 -11.83 4.90
C MET A 541 14.87 -10.60 5.44
N PHE A 542 15.56 -9.46 5.51
CA PHE A 542 14.99 -8.18 5.93
C PHE A 542 13.81 -7.75 5.06
N GLN A 543 13.84 -8.07 3.77
CA GLN A 543 12.75 -7.76 2.83
C GLN A 543 11.70 -8.86 2.77
N PHE A 544 12.10 -10.13 2.93
CA PHE A 544 11.21 -11.27 2.87
C PHE A 544 10.24 -11.33 4.06
N PHE A 545 10.75 -11.32 5.30
CA PHE A 545 9.92 -11.57 6.49
C PHE A 545 8.75 -10.59 6.65
N PRO A 546 8.95 -9.27 6.50
CA PRO A 546 7.84 -8.34 6.65
C PRO A 546 6.80 -8.40 5.52
N SER A 547 7.17 -9.00 4.38
CA SER A 547 6.30 -9.17 3.21
C SER A 547 5.63 -10.55 3.16
N CYS A 548 5.97 -11.44 4.09
CA CYS A 548 5.55 -12.84 4.09
C CYS A 548 4.20 -12.94 4.82
N ILE A 549 3.12 -12.98 4.06
CA ILE A 549 1.76 -13.13 4.58
C ILE A 549 1.57 -14.45 5.33
N GLU A 550 2.36 -15.49 5.00
CA GLU A 550 2.31 -16.76 5.72
C GLU A 550 2.73 -16.66 7.19
N LEU A 551 3.35 -15.55 7.62
CA LEU A 551 3.66 -15.27 9.03
C LEU A 551 2.56 -14.50 9.75
N ARG A 552 1.56 -14.02 9.02
CA ARG A 552 0.52 -13.13 9.52
C ARG A 552 -0.44 -13.88 10.43
N GLY A 553 -0.55 -13.45 11.68
CA GLY A 553 -1.37 -14.09 12.70
C GLY A 553 -0.78 -15.39 13.27
N GLU A 554 0.44 -15.76 12.86
CA GLU A 554 1.08 -16.98 13.33
C GLU A 554 1.80 -16.76 14.66
N SER A 555 1.41 -17.54 15.67
CA SER A 555 1.96 -17.40 17.02
C SER A 555 3.19 -18.28 17.26
N PHE A 556 4.17 -17.76 18.01
CA PHE A 556 5.35 -18.52 18.42
C PHE A 556 5.94 -18.02 19.74
N LEU A 557 6.12 -18.93 20.70
CA LEU A 557 6.56 -18.63 22.06
C LEU A 557 5.64 -17.61 22.75
N TRP A 558 6.09 -16.36 22.91
CA TRP A 558 5.31 -15.25 23.48
C TRP A 558 4.78 -14.29 22.40
N ALA A 559 5.26 -14.39 21.16
CA ALA A 559 4.76 -13.56 20.07
C ALA A 559 3.43 -14.14 19.58
N HIS A 560 2.40 -13.31 19.58
CA HIS A 560 1.08 -13.68 19.08
C HIS A 560 0.99 -13.62 17.55
N ASP A 561 1.83 -12.78 16.92
CA ASP A 561 1.93 -12.63 15.47
C ASP A 561 3.41 -12.46 15.06
N LEU A 562 3.90 -13.33 14.17
CA LEU A 562 5.27 -13.30 13.63
C LEU A 562 5.49 -12.17 12.61
N SER A 563 4.42 -11.60 12.06
CA SER A 563 4.44 -10.52 11.09
C SER A 563 4.36 -9.12 11.72
N ALA A 564 3.86 -9.03 12.96
CA ALA A 564 3.77 -7.81 13.75
C ALA A 564 4.88 -7.72 14.82
N PRO A 565 5.10 -6.54 15.44
CA PRO A 565 6.00 -6.41 16.59
C PRO A 565 5.55 -7.24 17.80
N ASP A 566 6.48 -7.88 18.52
CA ASP A 566 6.16 -8.70 19.70
C ASP A 566 6.18 -7.89 21.01
N ALA A 567 5.23 -6.97 21.13
CA ALA A 567 5.10 -6.08 22.29
C ALA A 567 4.82 -6.85 23.59
N ILE A 568 5.80 -6.93 24.49
CA ILE A 568 5.61 -7.49 25.84
C ILE A 568 5.15 -6.44 26.84
N ILE A 569 5.51 -5.18 26.59
CA ILE A 569 5.05 -4.01 27.35
C ILE A 569 4.54 -3.01 26.32
N SER A 570 3.30 -2.58 26.46
CA SER A 570 2.69 -1.49 25.70
C SER A 570 2.10 -0.45 26.67
N TRP A 571 2.01 0.81 26.24
CA TRP A 571 1.42 1.89 27.05
C TRP A 571 0.65 2.89 26.18
N ASP A 572 -0.50 3.36 26.68
CA ASP A 572 -1.39 4.23 25.88
C ASP A 572 -1.01 5.72 25.96
N ALA A 573 -0.30 6.13 27.02
CA ALA A 573 0.04 7.53 27.25
C ALA A 573 1.28 7.93 26.44
N ASP A 574 1.20 9.02 25.67
CA ASP A 574 2.37 9.57 25.00
C ASP A 574 3.33 10.21 26.03
N ILE A 575 4.39 9.48 26.40
CA ILE A 575 5.48 9.92 27.26
C ILE A 575 6.60 10.52 26.37
N PRO A 576 6.86 11.84 26.43
CA PRO A 576 7.88 12.48 25.61
C PRO A 576 9.24 11.77 25.70
N LEU A 577 9.95 11.65 24.56
CA LEU A 577 11.19 10.89 24.34
C LEU A 577 11.07 9.35 24.39
N ILE A 578 10.26 8.79 25.29
CA ILE A 578 10.10 7.33 25.40
C ILE A 578 9.20 6.83 24.27
N SER A 579 8.02 7.42 24.07
CA SER A 579 7.16 7.11 22.93
C SER A 579 7.85 7.38 21.61
N TRP A 580 8.62 8.47 21.52
CA TRP A 580 9.38 8.78 20.31
C TRP A 580 10.43 7.70 19.98
N ALA A 581 11.06 7.12 21.00
CA ALA A 581 12.10 6.11 20.81
C ALA A 581 11.56 4.69 20.62
N PHE A 582 10.41 4.37 21.23
CA PHE A 582 9.88 3.01 21.34
C PHE A 582 8.49 2.82 20.71
N ASP A 583 7.88 3.88 20.18
CA ASP A 583 6.54 3.85 19.59
C ASP A 583 5.51 3.15 20.48
N ASN A 584 5.52 3.52 21.75
CA ASN A 584 4.62 3.01 22.79
C ASN A 584 4.66 1.51 23.09
N HIS A 585 5.66 0.78 22.60
CA HIS A 585 5.82 -0.64 22.89
C HIS A 585 7.27 -1.10 23.00
N LEU A 586 7.48 -2.24 23.64
CA LEU A 586 8.80 -2.87 23.80
C LEU A 586 8.76 -4.32 23.32
N SER A 587 9.54 -4.61 22.28
CA SER A 587 9.57 -5.92 21.62
C SER A 587 10.62 -6.86 22.22
N LEU A 588 10.21 -8.05 22.70
CA LEU A 588 11.10 -8.97 23.43
C LEU A 588 12.12 -9.68 22.52
N PHE A 589 11.74 -10.12 21.33
CA PHE A 589 12.68 -10.68 20.36
C PHE A 589 13.71 -9.64 19.94
N CYS A 590 13.32 -8.37 19.80
CA CYS A 590 14.24 -7.28 19.53
C CYS A 590 15.24 -7.08 20.69
N LEU A 591 14.79 -7.14 21.94
CA LEU A 591 15.65 -7.11 23.13
C LEU A 591 16.64 -8.29 23.15
N LEU A 592 16.17 -9.51 22.93
CA LEU A 592 17.01 -10.72 22.92
C LEU A 592 18.02 -10.69 21.78
N MET A 593 17.61 -10.27 20.58
CA MET A 593 18.49 -10.02 19.45
C MET A 593 19.58 -9.03 19.83
N THR A 594 19.21 -7.89 20.43
CA THR A 594 20.14 -6.82 20.81
C THR A 594 21.15 -7.30 21.85
N ALA A 595 20.68 -7.97 22.90
CA ALA A 595 21.55 -8.57 23.92
C ALA A 595 22.52 -9.58 23.30
N THR A 596 22.03 -10.43 22.40
CA THR A 596 22.86 -11.43 21.68
C THR A 596 23.86 -10.74 20.76
N ASN A 597 23.49 -9.64 20.11
CA ASN A 597 24.37 -8.85 19.26
C ASN A 597 25.49 -8.18 20.08
N ILE A 598 25.18 -7.63 21.26
CA ILE A 598 26.18 -7.08 22.19
C ILE A 598 27.16 -8.17 22.63
N ILE A 599 26.68 -9.36 22.99
CA ILE A 599 27.52 -10.51 23.35
C ILE A 599 28.40 -10.94 22.17
N TYR A 600 27.82 -11.08 20.97
CA TYR A 600 28.54 -11.41 19.75
C TYR A 600 29.63 -10.38 19.42
N THR A 601 29.29 -9.10 19.48
CA THR A 601 30.23 -7.98 19.27
C THR A 601 31.37 -8.05 20.28
N ARG A 602 31.08 -8.29 21.56
CA ARG A 602 32.10 -8.47 22.60
C ARG A 602 33.05 -9.62 22.30
N ILE A 603 32.53 -10.78 21.88
CA ILE A 603 33.32 -11.98 21.53
C ILE A 603 34.23 -11.74 20.31
N ASN A 604 33.74 -10.98 19.33
CA ASN A 604 34.51 -10.62 18.13
C ASN A 604 35.57 -9.55 18.41
N MET A 605 35.25 -8.53 19.21
CA MET A 605 36.21 -7.49 19.60
C MET A 605 37.40 -8.06 20.37
N GLN A 606 37.18 -9.06 21.24
CA GLN A 606 38.27 -9.77 21.92
C GLN A 606 39.23 -10.49 20.96
N SER A 607 38.80 -10.71 19.72
CA SER A 607 39.54 -11.50 18.72
C SER A 607 40.29 -10.67 17.70
N GLN A 608 40.11 -9.34 17.69
CA GLN A 608 40.84 -8.45 16.80
C GLN A 608 42.16 -7.99 17.45
N PRO A 609 43.33 -8.29 16.86
CA PRO A 609 44.59 -7.75 17.33
C PRO A 609 44.61 -6.23 17.12
N GLY A 610 44.67 -5.47 18.22
CA GLY A 610 44.61 -4.00 18.20
C GLY A 610 43.29 -3.39 18.66
N GLY A 611 42.30 -4.18 19.09
CA GLY A 611 40.99 -3.71 19.60
C GLY A 611 41.01 -2.79 20.84
N ASN A 612 42.19 -2.35 21.28
CA ASN A 612 42.40 -1.40 22.37
C ASN A 612 43.04 -0.07 21.91
N SER A 613 43.32 0.14 20.62
CA SER A 613 44.14 1.28 20.16
C SER A 613 43.36 2.55 19.80
N MET A 614 42.02 2.55 19.76
CA MET A 614 41.22 3.79 19.66
C MET A 614 39.88 3.72 20.41
N PRO A 615 39.62 4.62 21.39
CA PRO A 615 38.35 4.70 22.12
C PRO A 615 37.09 4.79 21.23
N GLY A 616 37.20 5.44 20.06
CA GLY A 616 36.08 5.61 19.12
C GLY A 616 35.54 4.31 18.52
N MET A 617 36.37 3.28 18.33
CA MET A 617 35.91 2.00 17.74
C MET A 617 35.08 1.17 18.71
N LYS A 618 35.32 1.30 20.02
CA LYS A 618 34.48 0.69 21.06
C LYS A 618 33.10 1.34 21.13
N LEU A 619 33.06 2.68 21.12
CA LEU A 619 31.80 3.42 21.14
C LEU A 619 30.93 3.09 19.92
N MET A 620 31.54 3.01 18.73
CA MET A 620 30.81 2.66 17.51
C MET A 620 30.34 1.20 17.50
N SER A 621 31.17 0.25 17.95
CA SER A 621 30.80 -1.17 17.96
C SER A 621 29.68 -1.49 18.94
N TYR A 622 29.66 -0.87 20.14
CA TYR A 622 28.60 -1.08 21.12
C TYR A 622 27.39 -0.15 20.93
N GLY A 623 27.57 1.00 20.28
CA GLY A 623 26.48 1.93 19.96
C GLY A 623 25.57 1.44 18.83
N MET A 624 26.13 0.78 17.81
CA MET A 624 25.34 0.29 16.67
C MET A 624 24.21 -0.68 17.06
N PRO A 625 24.43 -1.70 17.93
CA PRO A 625 23.34 -2.55 18.41
C PRO A 625 22.23 -1.77 19.12
N LEU A 626 22.55 -0.70 19.84
CA LEU A 626 21.54 0.14 20.52
C LEU A 626 20.73 0.98 19.51
N ILE A 627 21.37 1.50 18.46
CA ILE A 627 20.65 2.19 17.38
C ILE A 627 19.73 1.22 16.64
N PHE A 628 20.23 0.01 16.33
CA PHE A 628 19.43 -1.03 15.69
C PHE A 628 18.27 -1.49 16.58
N PHE A 629 18.42 -1.49 17.88
CA PHE A 629 17.34 -1.82 18.80
C PHE A 629 16.13 -0.89 18.62
N PHE A 630 16.33 0.43 18.59
CA PHE A 630 15.24 1.38 18.33
C PHE A 630 14.62 1.20 16.94
N TRP A 631 15.43 0.85 15.94
CA TRP A 631 14.93 0.66 14.58
C TRP A 631 14.14 -0.65 14.41
N PHE A 632 14.62 -1.77 14.97
CA PHE A 632 14.00 -3.10 14.85
C PHE A 632 12.84 -3.31 15.83
N ASN A 633 12.65 -2.45 16.83
CA ASN A 633 11.55 -2.58 17.79
C ASN A 633 10.19 -2.60 17.08
N ASN A 634 10.04 -1.80 16.01
CA ASN A 634 8.80 -1.64 15.25
C ASN A 634 8.74 -2.54 14.00
N TYR A 635 9.64 -3.52 13.86
CA TYR A 635 9.62 -4.50 12.75
C TYR A 635 8.95 -5.81 13.17
N ALA A 636 8.55 -6.59 12.17
CA ALA A 636 8.04 -7.95 12.33
C ALA A 636 8.89 -8.79 13.28
N SER A 637 8.25 -9.42 14.25
CA SER A 637 8.92 -10.22 15.28
C SER A 637 9.67 -11.43 14.69
N GLY A 638 9.18 -12.00 13.59
CA GLY A 638 9.85 -13.06 12.84
C GLY A 638 11.22 -12.65 12.29
N LEU A 639 11.38 -11.39 11.88
CA LEU A 639 12.67 -10.84 11.46
C LEU A 639 13.64 -10.75 12.65
N SER A 640 13.19 -10.19 13.77
CA SER A 640 13.98 -10.08 15.00
C SER A 640 14.37 -11.46 15.55
N TYR A 641 13.46 -12.43 15.47
CA TYR A 641 13.71 -13.82 15.84
C TYR A 641 14.74 -14.48 14.94
N TYR A 642 14.65 -14.32 13.61
CA TYR A 642 15.66 -14.80 12.68
C TYR A 642 17.06 -14.24 13.01
N TYR A 643 17.16 -12.93 13.25
CA TYR A 643 18.43 -12.29 13.62
C TYR A 643 18.96 -12.83 14.95
N PHE A 644 18.10 -12.97 15.95
CA PHE A 644 18.46 -13.57 17.24
C PHE A 644 19.05 -14.96 17.06
N LEU A 645 18.37 -15.85 16.34
CA LEU A 645 18.83 -17.21 16.05
C LEU A 645 20.14 -17.20 15.25
N SER A 646 20.22 -16.37 14.22
CA SER A 646 21.40 -16.23 13.37
C SER A 646 22.63 -15.83 14.19
N LEU A 647 22.48 -14.87 15.11
CA LEU A 647 23.55 -14.45 16.03
C LEU A 647 23.88 -15.53 17.05
N LEU A 648 22.88 -16.17 17.65
CA LEU A 648 23.06 -17.25 18.63
C LEU A 648 23.82 -18.44 18.04
N ILE A 649 23.40 -18.92 16.87
CA ILE A 649 24.09 -19.99 16.13
C ILE A 649 25.51 -19.55 15.79
N THR A 650 25.72 -18.29 15.40
CA THR A 650 27.07 -17.78 15.10
C THR A 650 27.96 -17.77 16.36
N ILE A 651 27.43 -17.41 17.52
CA ILE A 651 28.16 -17.49 18.81
C ILE A 651 28.54 -18.94 19.12
N ILE A 652 27.59 -19.86 18.98
CA ILE A 652 27.82 -21.30 19.21
C ILE A 652 28.87 -21.85 18.24
N GLN A 653 28.78 -21.53 16.95
CA GLN A 653 29.78 -21.88 15.94
C GLN A 653 31.14 -21.31 16.28
N THR A 654 31.20 -20.04 16.69
CA THR A 654 32.45 -19.37 17.09
C THR A 654 33.09 -20.09 18.28
N TRP A 655 32.29 -20.43 19.28
CA TRP A 655 32.75 -21.17 20.46
C TRP A 655 33.23 -22.58 20.09
N ALA A 656 32.46 -23.33 19.30
CA ALA A 656 32.79 -24.68 18.87
C ALA A 656 34.07 -24.72 18.03
N ILE A 657 34.23 -23.81 17.06
CA ILE A 657 35.42 -23.72 16.20
C ILE A 657 36.66 -23.36 17.05
N ARG A 658 36.53 -22.41 17.99
CA ARG A 658 37.63 -22.05 18.90
C ARG A 658 38.02 -23.20 19.81
N LYS A 659 37.06 -23.98 20.31
CA LYS A 659 37.32 -25.08 21.23
C LYS A 659 37.88 -26.32 20.53
N TRP A 660 37.41 -26.62 19.32
CA TRP A 660 37.70 -27.91 18.66
C TRP A 660 38.62 -27.81 17.44
N ALA A 661 38.61 -26.71 16.68
CA ALA A 661 39.32 -26.63 15.40
C ALA A 661 40.59 -25.77 15.43
N VAL A 662 40.74 -24.89 16.43
CA VAL A 662 41.82 -23.91 16.49
C VAL A 662 42.61 -24.10 17.79
N ASP A 663 43.69 -24.87 17.71
CA ASP A 663 44.72 -24.91 18.75
C ASP A 663 45.79 -23.85 18.41
N ASP A 664 45.88 -22.80 19.22
CA ASP A 664 46.81 -21.68 19.04
C ASP A 664 48.27 -22.15 18.84
N LYS A 665 48.67 -23.28 19.46
CA LYS A 665 50.00 -23.87 19.29
C LYS A 665 50.18 -24.47 17.89
N LYS A 666 49.19 -25.21 17.39
CA LYS A 666 49.21 -25.78 16.03
C LYS A 666 49.16 -24.69 14.96
N VAL A 667 48.38 -23.64 15.20
CA VAL A 667 48.30 -22.48 14.31
C VAL A 667 49.64 -21.75 14.24
N ARG A 668 50.31 -21.53 15.39
CA ARG A 668 51.65 -20.92 15.42
C ARG A 668 52.70 -21.77 14.71
N ALA A 669 52.65 -23.10 14.88
CA ALA A 669 53.52 -24.02 14.15
C ALA A 669 53.29 -24.00 12.63
N GLU A 670 52.02 -23.99 12.19
CA GLU A 670 51.64 -23.88 10.77
C GLU A 670 52.09 -22.52 10.17
N MET A 671 52.05 -21.45 10.96
CA MET A 671 52.50 -20.11 10.56
C MET A 671 54.02 -20.04 10.43
N LEU A 672 54.78 -20.58 11.37
CA LEU A 672 56.25 -20.65 11.30
C LEU A 672 56.72 -21.52 10.11
N ALA A 673 56.03 -22.64 9.85
CA ALA A 673 56.30 -23.48 8.69
C ALA A 673 56.00 -22.76 7.36
N ASN A 674 54.94 -21.95 7.31
CA ASN A 674 54.59 -21.17 6.13
C ASN A 674 55.46 -19.92 5.93
N ALA A 675 55.92 -19.28 7.00
CA ALA A 675 56.85 -18.16 6.95
C ALA A 675 58.22 -18.56 6.38
N ARG A 676 58.59 -19.84 6.48
CA ARG A 676 59.81 -20.41 5.85
C ARG A 676 59.69 -20.64 4.34
N LYS A 677 58.48 -20.58 3.77
CA LYS A 677 58.27 -20.77 2.33
C LYS A 677 58.34 -19.42 1.60
N PRO A 678 59.12 -19.29 0.52
CA PRO A 678 59.15 -18.05 -0.26
C PRO A 678 57.78 -17.81 -0.91
N ARG A 679 57.11 -16.73 -0.54
CA ARG A 679 55.83 -16.33 -1.15
C ARG A 679 56.07 -15.30 -2.25
N LYS A 680 55.56 -15.57 -3.45
CA LYS A 680 55.46 -14.55 -4.51
C LYS A 680 54.47 -13.47 -4.04
N LYS A 681 54.88 -12.19 -4.07
CA LYS A 681 53.97 -11.06 -3.81
C LYS A 681 52.85 -11.08 -4.87
N SER A 682 51.59 -11.02 -4.46
CA SER A 682 50.48 -10.89 -5.43
C SER A 682 50.47 -9.47 -6.02
N GLY A 683 50.07 -9.31 -7.28
CA GLY A 683 50.05 -8.00 -7.96
C GLY A 683 49.16 -6.96 -7.25
N PHE A 684 48.10 -7.40 -6.57
CA PHE A 684 47.26 -6.52 -5.75
C PHE A 684 48.00 -5.98 -4.53
N MET A 685 48.75 -6.83 -3.81
CA MET A 685 49.56 -6.40 -2.66
C MET A 685 50.67 -5.41 -3.08
N ALA A 686 51.26 -5.61 -4.26
CA ALA A 686 52.24 -4.66 -4.81
C ALA A 686 51.61 -3.30 -5.14
N ARG A 687 50.43 -3.28 -5.78
CA ARG A 687 49.66 -2.05 -6.05
C ARG A 687 49.24 -1.31 -4.78
N LEU A 688 48.86 -2.04 -3.74
CA LEU A 688 48.45 -1.45 -2.46
C LEU A 688 49.66 -0.86 -1.69
N GLU A 689 50.82 -1.51 -1.81
CA GLU A 689 52.09 -1.00 -1.29
C GLU A 689 52.53 0.28 -2.04
N GLU A 690 52.37 0.33 -3.37
CA GLU A 690 52.61 1.53 -4.18
C GLU A 690 51.65 2.67 -3.81
N ALA A 691 50.36 2.40 -3.67
CA ALA A 691 49.38 3.40 -3.25
C ALA A 691 49.67 3.96 -1.85
N GLN A 692 50.10 3.12 -0.91
CA GLN A 692 50.54 3.57 0.42
C GLN A 692 51.81 4.42 0.35
N ARG A 693 52.78 4.08 -0.52
CA ARG A 693 53.98 4.90 -0.74
C ARG A 693 53.65 6.26 -1.39
N GLN A 694 52.68 6.30 -2.29
CA GLN A 694 52.20 7.55 -2.88
C GLN A 694 51.50 8.44 -1.85
N GLN A 695 50.64 7.87 -0.98
CA GLN A 695 50.08 8.60 0.17
C GLN A 695 51.16 9.11 1.13
N GLN A 696 52.22 8.32 1.37
CA GLN A 696 53.38 8.73 2.15
C GLN A 696 54.10 9.95 1.56
N ALA A 697 54.33 9.93 0.25
CA ALA A 697 54.98 11.04 -0.46
C ALA A 697 54.12 12.31 -0.40
N MET A 698 52.81 12.21 -0.62
CA MET A 698 51.88 13.35 -0.54
C MET A 698 51.80 13.95 0.87
N MET A 699 51.72 13.13 1.92
CA MET A 699 51.67 13.61 3.31
C MET A 699 52.98 14.31 3.72
N ARG A 700 54.13 13.77 3.32
CA ARG A 700 55.44 14.42 3.55
C ARG A 700 55.55 15.76 2.80
N GLN A 701 55.03 15.84 1.58
CA GLN A 701 54.97 17.10 0.83
C GLN A 701 54.07 18.14 1.52
N GLN A 702 52.89 17.74 2.01
CA GLN A 702 51.99 18.63 2.75
C GLN A 702 52.60 19.12 4.07
N GLN A 703 53.29 18.25 4.82
CA GLN A 703 54.00 18.63 6.04
C GLN A 703 55.16 19.60 5.74
N ASN A 704 55.94 19.34 4.68
CA ASN A 704 57.02 20.24 4.23
C ASN A 704 56.48 21.60 3.75
N GLN A 705 55.29 21.64 3.14
CA GLN A 705 54.64 22.89 2.74
C GLN A 705 54.09 23.68 3.95
N LYS A 706 53.55 23.00 4.97
CA LYS A 706 53.12 23.64 6.23
C LYS A 706 54.29 24.15 7.07
N GLY A 707 55.42 23.46 7.07
CA GLY A 707 56.66 23.90 7.74
C GLY A 707 57.35 25.10 7.09
N LYS A 708 57.12 25.34 5.79
CA LYS A 708 57.63 26.52 5.07
C LYS A 708 56.76 27.79 5.20
N LYS A 709 55.58 27.68 5.80
CA LYS A 709 54.64 28.81 6.04
C LYS A 709 54.61 29.27 7.51
N ARG A 710 55.57 28.84 8.34
CA ARG A 710 55.72 29.24 9.73
C ARG A 710 56.94 30.11 9.93
#